data_AF-A0A395NDB8-F1
#
_entry.id   AF-A0A395NDB8-F1
#
_cell.length_a   1.000
_cell.length_b   1.000
_cell.length_c   1.000
_cell.angle_alpha   90.00
_cell.angle_beta   90.00
_cell.angle_gamma   90.00
#
_symmetry.space_group_name_H-M   'P 1'
#
loop_
_entity.id
_entity.type
_entity.pdbx_description
1 polymer ?
#
loop_
_entity_poly.entity_id
_entity_poly.type
_entity_poly.pdbx_seq_one_letter_code
_entity_poly.pdbx_strand_id
1 'polypeptide(L)'
;MLVTYKNNRLIPALIIAACFALFYCLIDPSLENYGYNPVVKQKGIVIEEVELSDGAHKLVELDTKKAEQKAEPIEPIETPAKEVDYVAPTSSKSTAAEEKTATKAISYNGLSTDDVLLIVKTGGTTVWKRMLVHLTTSLSHDRIPLANTVIYSDIPERIGPFNIIDVLANMSSTAKAKADFDVYRQQPEYMANNYYVEAAGVNGDEWGPVGGWIIDKYKFIPLIQHAGDNWPKAKWYIYMEDDAYLFLPAVLGYLAKFDWKQPHYLGSYAAKSDVIFAHGGAGFALSRGGWEQSFGKQGNGNGSLTEEYYQYTADHCCGDQVLAHALRKHGVKFGENGGDGKFTFGFNPVVHWGFAFASANWCSPLLSWHKVHNRDIARYYELEQRWDWSKGPLLHRDFFNEMILPSIKENIEWWDNYSGVFEVSSGNREWAPKPAADNGKYDEALWNNAWESVEACQAACEGWTKCMQWNFVEDLCKMDDKIYMGQGYAPGMSQRKTALMHTSGWMYKRPVADHQSKLYNSMDSDLEDLESRITARPRDIVRLFQCPKCEKIIKDPVATPCGRHACLSCVIPDPRTRVRWERTRSDASLVDCPFAAECGKSHNTNHIIGDSEFCIALNLMEDQLSCWRGLAARLGLYARVSVVDAGGIPASSTRGRLFLERPYRLGKLLAIWDLATFGILKLDGEVIYSESPDPKATLDQPQDVDALEWRVLRNFQKTAWDYMTCKLCSELIQDPATAVCGHAFCRSCLCLAMQTSSRCPLCLLQLSEKPDFEYQEPPSCRELKSFVETFYMDEQLVNLRARFASLDREWEKLLLLPCRDTIPMPHTAARLHIKGAADFYLPTMKRAIAQDRVLGVVQVLDQDGSGEPIFRQFGTLVHIRSARWRGENYEAVVDCISVFKIYSYTTVHNFGITFAVTKPIQNTIQRSTPEEDNLSTQLLARETRERVWKMISSPV
;
A
#
# COMPACT_ATOMS: atom_id res chain seq x y z
N MET A 1 -20.16 -19.21 48.16
CA MET A 1 -20.71 -19.09 46.78
C MET A 1 -19.93 -20.07 45.92
N LEU A 2 -20.57 -21.15 45.49
CA LEU A 2 -19.94 -22.23 44.72
C LEU A 2 -19.53 -21.71 43.34
N VAL A 3 -18.23 -21.77 43.06
CA VAL A 3 -17.63 -21.47 41.75
C VAL A 3 -17.72 -22.73 40.90
N THR A 4 -18.59 -22.72 39.89
CA THR A 4 -18.64 -23.76 38.84
C THR A 4 -18.34 -23.11 37.49
N TYR A 5 -17.07 -23.01 37.14
CA TYR A 5 -16.57 -22.37 35.91
C TYR A 5 -16.25 -23.40 34.81
N LYS A 6 -17.17 -24.34 34.52
CA LYS A 6 -16.89 -25.36 33.49
C LYS A 6 -18.02 -25.73 32.53
N ASN A 7 -19.17 -25.05 32.53
CA ASN A 7 -20.17 -25.17 31.46
C ASN A 7 -21.19 -24.03 31.55
N ASN A 8 -20.79 -22.83 31.15
CA ASN A 8 -21.63 -21.63 31.29
C ASN A 8 -22.54 -21.39 30.07
N ARG A 9 -22.76 -22.38 29.19
CA ARG A 9 -23.68 -22.26 28.05
C ARG A 9 -25.10 -22.69 28.38
N LEU A 10 -25.28 -23.57 29.37
CA LEU A 10 -26.59 -24.12 29.72
C LEU A 10 -27.48 -23.08 30.41
N ILE A 11 -26.93 -22.29 31.35
CA ILE A 11 -27.70 -21.28 32.08
C ILE A 11 -28.16 -20.14 31.15
N PRO A 12 -27.30 -19.56 30.29
CA PRO A 12 -27.74 -18.60 29.29
C PRO A 12 -28.72 -19.21 28.28
N ALA A 13 -28.53 -20.47 27.84
CA ALA A 13 -29.48 -21.12 26.93
C ALA A 13 -30.86 -21.34 27.58
N LEU A 14 -30.90 -21.67 28.87
CA LEU A 14 -32.14 -21.78 29.64
C LEU A 14 -32.79 -20.42 29.85
N ILE A 15 -32.01 -19.37 30.10
CA ILE A 15 -32.53 -17.99 30.20
C ILE A 15 -33.07 -17.53 28.84
N ILE A 16 -32.34 -17.76 27.75
CA ILE A 16 -32.78 -17.42 26.39
C ILE A 16 -34.06 -18.20 26.03
N ALA A 17 -34.12 -19.50 26.32
CA ALA A 17 -35.31 -20.31 26.09
C ALA A 17 -36.50 -19.83 26.95
N ALA A 18 -36.26 -19.45 28.21
CA ALA A 18 -37.27 -18.87 29.08
C ALA A 18 -37.74 -17.49 28.58
N CYS A 19 -36.83 -16.65 28.06
CA CYS A 19 -37.15 -15.37 27.44
C CYS A 19 -37.96 -15.54 26.15
N PHE A 20 -37.62 -16.52 25.29
CA PHE A 20 -38.42 -16.84 24.11
C PHE A 20 -39.80 -17.40 24.49
N ALA A 21 -39.88 -18.24 25.51
CA ALA A 21 -41.15 -18.75 26.01
C ALA A 21 -42.02 -17.63 26.62
N LEU A 22 -41.43 -16.74 27.41
CA LEU A 22 -42.10 -15.56 27.95
C LEU A 22 -42.53 -14.60 26.85
N PHE A 23 -41.68 -14.34 25.85
CA PHE A 23 -42.02 -13.53 24.68
C PHE A 23 -43.20 -14.15 23.92
N TYR A 24 -43.19 -15.46 23.70
CA TYR A 24 -44.29 -16.16 23.03
C TYR A 24 -45.59 -16.18 23.86
N CYS A 25 -45.50 -16.29 25.19
CA CYS A 25 -46.65 -16.26 26.08
C CYS A 25 -47.18 -14.85 26.35
N LEU A 26 -46.37 -13.80 26.13
CA LEU A 26 -46.74 -12.40 26.29
C LEU A 26 -47.04 -11.70 24.96
N ILE A 27 -46.88 -12.40 23.83
CA ILE A 27 -47.46 -11.98 22.56
C ILE A 27 -48.97 -12.11 22.69
N ASP A 28 -49.62 -10.97 22.85
CA ASP A 28 -51.04 -10.82 22.60
C ASP A 28 -51.22 -10.83 21.07
N PRO A 29 -51.87 -11.87 20.49
CA PRO A 29 -52.07 -11.96 19.04
C PRO A 29 -53.02 -10.89 18.49
N SER A 30 -53.58 -10.03 19.35
CA SER A 30 -54.40 -8.87 18.95
C SER A 30 -53.63 -7.56 18.83
N LEU A 31 -52.35 -7.51 19.22
CA LEU A 31 -51.49 -6.32 19.10
C LEU A 31 -50.56 -6.45 17.87
N GLU A 32 -51.13 -6.40 16.67
CA GLU A 32 -50.37 -6.10 15.46
C GLU A 32 -50.02 -4.60 15.45
N ASN A 33 -48.80 -4.25 15.87
CA ASN A 33 -47.93 -3.25 15.22
C ASN A 33 -46.80 -2.80 16.14
N TYR A 34 -45.62 -3.40 15.99
CA TYR A 34 -44.34 -2.69 16.16
C TYR A 34 -43.31 -3.26 15.19
N GLY A 35 -42.94 -2.45 14.19
CA GLY A 35 -41.64 -2.53 13.53
C GLY A 35 -41.58 -3.09 12.11
N TYR A 36 -41.45 -2.18 11.14
CA TYR A 36 -40.65 -2.29 9.92
C TYR A 36 -41.13 -3.25 8.81
N ASN A 37 -41.66 -2.68 7.72
CA ASN A 37 -41.59 -3.30 6.39
C ASN A 37 -41.11 -2.25 5.36
N PRO A 38 -40.19 -2.61 4.44
CA PRO A 38 -39.58 -1.70 3.48
C PRO A 38 -40.52 -1.51 2.29
N VAL A 39 -40.76 -0.27 1.85
CA VAL A 39 -41.42 -0.05 0.55
C VAL A 39 -40.65 0.98 -0.27
N VAL A 40 -39.87 0.42 -1.19
CA VAL A 40 -39.49 1.03 -2.46
C VAL A 40 -40.75 1.60 -3.13
N LYS A 41 -40.64 2.85 -3.59
CA LYS A 41 -41.55 3.53 -4.51
C LYS A 41 -42.29 2.59 -5.48
N GLN A 42 -43.61 2.58 -5.43
CA GLN A 42 -44.42 2.53 -6.65
C GLN A 42 -45.68 3.41 -6.53
N LYS A 43 -45.66 4.49 -7.31
CA LYS A 43 -46.77 5.32 -7.84
C LYS A 43 -47.75 5.96 -6.83
N GLY A 44 -47.88 7.27 -6.95
CA GLY A 44 -48.55 8.13 -5.99
C GLY A 44 -50.06 7.96 -5.87
N ILE A 45 -50.51 7.96 -4.62
CA ILE A 45 -51.87 8.24 -4.14
C ILE A 45 -51.65 8.96 -2.79
N VAL A 46 -52.29 10.11 -2.57
CA VAL A 46 -52.24 10.84 -1.29
C VAL A 46 -53.55 10.58 -0.56
N ILE A 47 -53.46 10.15 0.71
CA ILE A 47 -54.61 9.90 1.60
C ILE A 47 -54.36 10.70 2.88
N GLU A 48 -55.38 11.43 3.35
CA GLU A 48 -55.33 12.18 4.60
C GLU A 48 -56.37 11.62 5.59
N GLU A 49 -56.04 11.63 6.88
CA GLU A 49 -56.84 11.08 7.97
C GLU A 49 -57.59 12.23 8.66
N VAL A 50 -58.94 12.17 8.67
CA VAL A 50 -59.78 13.20 9.33
C VAL A 50 -60.43 12.58 10.57
N GLU A 51 -60.31 13.30 11.68
CA GLU A 51 -60.89 12.93 12.97
C GLU A 51 -62.35 13.42 13.06
N LEU A 52 -63.27 12.48 13.32
CA LEU A 52 -64.69 12.80 13.54
C LEU A 52 -64.95 13.03 15.04
N SER A 53 -66.02 13.77 15.34
CA SER A 53 -66.35 14.27 16.68
C SER A 53 -66.69 13.20 17.74
N ASP A 54 -66.68 11.93 17.37
CA ASP A 54 -66.86 10.78 18.26
C ASP A 54 -65.59 9.92 18.42
N GLY A 55 -64.45 10.39 17.90
CA GLY A 55 -63.12 9.79 18.15
C GLY A 55 -62.78 8.58 17.28
N ALA A 56 -63.48 8.36 16.17
CA ALA A 56 -63.08 7.38 15.15
C ALA A 56 -62.40 8.07 13.94
N HIS A 57 -61.33 7.48 13.42
CA HIS A 57 -60.61 7.94 12.23
C HIS A 57 -61.09 7.19 10.97
N LYS A 58 -61.25 7.90 9.85
CA LYS A 58 -61.61 7.30 8.54
C LYS A 58 -60.71 7.83 7.43
N LEU A 59 -60.13 6.92 6.64
CA LEU A 59 -59.31 7.24 5.47
C LEU A 59 -60.20 7.50 4.24
N VAL A 60 -59.99 8.62 3.54
CA VAL A 60 -60.71 8.98 2.30
C VAL A 60 -59.70 9.27 1.19
N GLU A 61 -59.90 8.65 0.02
CA GLU A 61 -59.04 8.76 -1.16
C GLU A 61 -59.38 10.03 -1.97
N LEU A 62 -58.41 10.92 -2.19
CA LEU A 62 -58.57 12.14 -3.01
C LEU A 62 -58.13 11.86 -4.45
N ASP A 63 -59.09 11.90 -5.39
CA ASP A 63 -58.83 11.74 -6.83
C ASP A 63 -58.17 13.00 -7.42
N THR A 64 -56.85 12.94 -7.67
CA THR A 64 -56.02 14.08 -8.10
C THR A 64 -56.11 14.42 -9.61
N LYS A 65 -57.29 14.35 -10.23
CA LYS A 65 -57.45 14.68 -11.67
C LYS A 65 -58.31 15.89 -12.00
N LYS A 66 -58.55 16.83 -11.07
CA LYS A 66 -59.41 17.99 -11.37
C LYS A 66 -59.01 19.37 -10.84
N ALA A 67 -57.75 19.58 -10.45
CA ALA A 67 -57.30 20.89 -9.95
C ALA A 67 -56.08 21.47 -10.70
N GLU A 68 -55.97 21.21 -12.00
CA GLU A 68 -55.30 22.16 -12.90
C GLU A 68 -56.38 23.08 -13.47
N GLN A 69 -56.44 24.32 -12.97
CA GLN A 69 -57.04 25.54 -13.54
C GLN A 69 -57.82 26.36 -12.51
N LYS A 70 -57.11 27.30 -11.87
CA LYS A 70 -57.52 28.67 -11.49
C LYS A 70 -56.94 29.06 -10.14
N ALA A 71 -55.92 29.92 -10.16
CA ALA A 71 -55.86 31.10 -9.29
C ALA A 71 -54.83 32.08 -9.85
N GLU A 72 -55.25 33.34 -9.93
CA GLU A 72 -54.58 34.54 -10.46
C GLU A 72 -53.51 35.11 -9.51
N PRO A 73 -52.67 36.07 -9.98
CA PRO A 73 -51.39 36.39 -9.37
C PRO A 73 -51.50 37.32 -8.14
N ILE A 74 -50.63 37.11 -7.15
CA ILE A 74 -50.43 38.02 -6.03
C ILE A 74 -49.11 38.76 -6.25
N GLU A 75 -49.16 40.10 -6.22
CA GLU A 75 -48.03 41.02 -6.38
C GLU A 75 -46.98 40.90 -5.26
N PRO A 76 -45.71 41.29 -5.51
CA PRO A 76 -44.61 41.05 -4.60
C PRO A 76 -44.53 42.11 -3.49
N ILE A 77 -44.36 41.65 -2.25
CA ILE A 77 -43.94 42.50 -1.14
C ILE A 77 -42.42 42.64 -1.21
N GLU A 78 -41.94 43.80 -1.63
CA GLU A 78 -40.55 44.22 -1.47
C GLU A 78 -40.29 44.64 -0.01
N THR A 79 -39.23 44.12 0.61
CA THR A 79 -38.42 44.81 1.63
C THR A 79 -37.12 44.03 1.89
N PRO A 80 -36.03 44.69 2.30
CA PRO A 80 -34.83 44.76 1.48
C PRO A 80 -33.76 43.77 1.92
N ALA A 81 -33.04 43.23 0.94
CA ALA A 81 -31.75 42.58 1.16
C ALA A 81 -30.81 43.58 1.85
N LYS A 82 -30.45 43.30 3.11
CA LYS A 82 -29.20 43.82 3.66
C LYS A 82 -28.10 42.92 3.16
N GLU A 83 -27.34 43.39 2.16
CA GLU A 83 -25.99 42.91 1.92
C GLU A 83 -25.24 42.91 3.25
N VAL A 84 -24.78 41.73 3.66
CA VAL A 84 -23.84 41.61 4.76
C VAL A 84 -22.47 41.85 4.16
N ASP A 85 -21.92 43.04 4.40
CA ASP A 85 -20.54 43.37 4.02
C ASP A 85 -19.57 42.40 4.73
N TYR A 86 -18.92 41.58 3.92
CA TYR A 86 -17.85 40.69 4.36
C TYR A 86 -16.62 41.54 4.69
N VAL A 87 -16.39 41.83 5.96
CA VAL A 87 -15.15 42.47 6.39
C VAL A 87 -14.05 41.43 6.35
N ALA A 88 -13.28 41.41 5.26
CA ALA A 88 -11.98 40.74 5.22
C ALA A 88 -11.16 41.17 6.45
N PRO A 89 -10.33 40.28 7.05
CA PRO A 89 -9.45 40.69 8.13
C PRO A 89 -8.61 41.86 7.63
N THR A 90 -8.79 42.99 8.30
CA THR A 90 -8.07 44.22 7.99
C THR A 90 -6.59 43.90 7.96
N SER A 91 -5.93 44.13 6.83
CA SER A 91 -4.50 44.37 6.84
C SER A 91 -4.30 45.60 7.71
N SER A 92 -3.89 45.40 8.97
CA SER A 92 -3.53 46.49 9.84
C SER A 92 -2.27 47.14 9.27
N LYS A 93 -2.46 48.15 8.42
CA LYS A 93 -1.51 49.26 8.34
C LYS A 93 -1.63 50.02 9.66
N SER A 94 -1.01 49.48 10.71
CA SER A 94 -0.62 50.27 11.88
C SER A 94 0.89 50.33 11.89
N THR A 95 1.38 51.56 11.89
CA THR A 95 2.77 52.00 11.95
C THR A 95 3.58 51.25 13.01
N ALA A 96 4.81 50.93 12.63
CA ALA A 96 5.83 50.30 13.44
C ALA A 96 6.00 50.96 14.82
N ALA A 97 5.98 50.13 15.86
CA ALA A 97 6.83 50.27 17.02
C ALA A 97 7.30 48.87 17.40
N GLU A 98 8.62 48.69 17.39
CA GLU A 98 9.33 47.44 17.59
C GLU A 98 9.04 46.82 18.97
N GLU A 99 8.82 45.50 19.00
CA GLU A 99 9.57 44.67 19.95
C GLU A 99 9.84 43.28 19.38
N LYS A 100 11.12 42.89 19.50
CA LYS A 100 11.78 41.78 18.85
C LYS A 100 11.51 40.47 19.57
N THR A 101 10.99 39.49 18.85
CA THR A 101 11.71 38.23 18.57
C THR A 101 11.02 37.54 17.42
N ALA A 102 11.68 37.48 16.25
CA ALA A 102 11.22 36.62 15.18
C ALA A 102 11.31 35.17 15.68
N THR A 103 10.17 34.56 15.98
CA THR A 103 10.06 33.12 16.19
C THR A 103 10.77 32.45 15.01
N LYS A 104 11.78 31.65 15.30
CA LYS A 104 12.60 30.99 14.28
C LYS A 104 11.68 30.11 13.44
N ALA A 105 11.29 30.57 12.24
CA ALA A 105 10.43 29.79 11.35
C ALA A 105 11.05 28.40 11.18
N ILE A 106 10.29 27.38 11.54
CA ILE A 106 10.74 25.99 11.42
C ILE A 106 10.88 25.71 9.92
N SER A 107 12.09 25.41 9.47
CA SER A 107 12.39 25.15 8.07
C SER A 107 13.09 23.80 7.91
N TYR A 108 12.57 22.98 6.99
CA TYR A 108 13.12 21.69 6.64
C TYR A 108 13.33 21.62 5.13
N ASN A 109 14.57 21.33 4.72
CA ASN A 109 14.94 21.13 3.30
C ASN A 109 14.41 22.23 2.35
N GLY A 110 14.34 23.49 2.82
CA GLY A 110 13.89 24.63 2.02
C GLY A 110 12.39 24.91 1.99
N LEU A 111 11.56 24.12 2.71
CA LEU A 111 10.15 24.42 2.98
C LEU A 111 10.01 24.90 4.43
N SER A 112 9.37 26.06 4.65
CA SER A 112 9.14 26.64 5.98
C SER A 112 7.64 26.62 6.36
N THR A 113 7.34 26.86 7.63
CA THR A 113 5.96 27.08 8.12
C THR A 113 5.26 28.27 7.47
N ASP A 114 5.99 29.26 6.93
CA ASP A 114 5.44 30.40 6.20
C ASP A 114 4.96 30.01 4.79
N ASP A 115 5.47 28.90 4.25
CA ASP A 115 5.15 28.39 2.93
C ASP A 115 3.89 27.51 2.91
N VAL A 116 3.30 27.19 4.05
CA VAL A 116 2.18 26.23 4.14
C VAL A 116 0.99 26.84 4.85
N LEU A 117 -0.21 26.33 4.55
CA LEU A 117 -1.41 26.59 5.35
C LEU A 117 -1.75 25.31 6.13
N LEU A 118 -1.84 25.39 7.45
CA LEU A 118 -2.42 24.32 8.27
C LEU A 118 -3.93 24.56 8.40
N ILE A 119 -4.69 23.60 7.90
CA ILE A 119 -6.14 23.56 7.93
C ILE A 119 -6.56 22.57 9.02
N VAL A 120 -7.32 23.05 10.00
CA VAL A 120 -7.93 22.20 11.03
C VAL A 120 -9.45 22.18 10.83
N LYS A 121 -10.03 21.00 10.67
CA LYS A 121 -11.49 20.80 10.68
C LYS A 121 -11.96 20.32 12.05
N THR A 122 -13.03 20.92 12.54
CA THR A 122 -13.79 20.50 13.73
C THR A 122 -15.30 20.54 13.46
N GLY A 123 -16.12 20.17 14.43
CA GLY A 123 -17.57 20.33 14.39
C GLY A 123 -18.08 21.12 15.60
N GLY A 124 -19.24 21.76 15.48
CA GLY A 124 -19.85 22.49 16.58
C GLY A 124 -20.17 21.60 17.79
N THR A 125 -20.36 20.30 17.56
CA THR A 125 -20.54 19.29 18.61
C THR A 125 -19.23 18.87 19.31
N THR A 126 -18.06 19.18 18.73
CA THR A 126 -16.74 18.74 19.23
C THR A 126 -15.77 19.86 19.55
N VAL A 127 -16.00 21.09 19.05
CA VAL A 127 -15.06 22.22 19.11
C VAL A 127 -14.58 22.49 20.53
N TRP A 128 -15.49 22.60 21.51
CA TRP A 128 -15.14 22.87 22.90
C TRP A 128 -14.52 21.67 23.63
N LYS A 129 -14.74 20.45 23.13
CA LYS A 129 -14.19 19.20 23.69
C LYS A 129 -12.78 18.90 23.20
N ARG A 130 -12.46 19.24 21.95
CA ARG A 130 -11.25 18.79 21.26
C ARG A 130 -10.28 19.89 20.87
N MET A 131 -10.77 21.10 20.56
CA MET A 131 -9.87 22.15 20.04
C MET A 131 -8.96 22.76 21.10
N LEU A 132 -9.38 22.79 22.37
CA LEU A 132 -8.63 23.49 23.43
C LEU A 132 -7.20 23.00 23.59
N VAL A 133 -6.94 21.69 23.44
CA VAL A 133 -5.58 21.15 23.52
C VAL A 133 -4.74 21.62 22.32
N HIS A 134 -5.32 21.71 21.13
CA HIS A 134 -4.61 22.13 19.92
C HIS A 134 -4.16 23.59 20.01
N LEU A 135 -4.94 24.48 20.65
CA LEU A 135 -4.58 25.90 20.80
C LEU A 135 -3.28 26.10 21.57
N THR A 136 -2.94 25.17 22.46
CA THR A 136 -1.72 25.22 23.29
C THR A 136 -0.62 24.27 22.80
N THR A 137 -0.89 23.47 21.76
CA THR A 137 0.04 22.45 21.24
C THR A 137 0.20 22.58 19.73
N SER A 138 -0.63 21.88 18.94
CA SER A 138 -0.54 21.79 17.47
C SER A 138 -0.57 23.15 16.76
N LEU A 139 -1.27 24.13 17.34
CA LEU A 139 -1.44 25.50 16.83
C LEU A 139 -0.64 26.53 17.63
N SER A 140 0.30 26.10 18.47
CA SER A 140 1.18 27.01 19.20
C SER A 140 1.90 27.95 18.24
N HIS A 141 1.99 29.23 18.61
CA HIS A 141 2.62 30.27 17.80
C HIS A 141 4.10 29.98 17.48
N ASP A 142 4.78 29.24 18.35
CA ASP A 142 6.18 28.83 18.14
C ASP A 142 6.31 27.72 17.08
N ARG A 143 5.20 27.06 16.76
CA ARG A 143 5.15 25.93 15.85
C ARG A 143 4.68 26.32 14.45
N ILE A 144 3.70 27.20 14.35
CA ILE A 144 3.19 27.72 13.09
C ILE A 144 2.63 29.13 13.29
N PRO A 145 2.90 30.08 12.36
CA PRO A 145 2.32 31.42 12.45
C PRO A 145 0.79 31.38 12.43
N LEU A 146 0.17 32.25 13.23
CA LEU A 146 -1.29 32.39 13.26
C LEU A 146 -1.88 32.70 11.86
N ALA A 147 -1.15 33.49 11.07
CA ALA A 147 -1.55 33.83 9.69
C ALA A 147 -1.57 32.62 8.72
N ASN A 148 -0.88 31.53 9.09
CA ASN A 148 -0.74 30.29 8.33
C ASN A 148 -1.58 29.15 8.94
N THR A 149 -2.56 29.50 9.78
CA THR A 149 -3.49 28.56 10.40
C THR A 149 -4.92 28.98 10.11
N VAL A 150 -5.78 28.03 9.76
CA VAL A 150 -7.22 28.25 9.62
C VAL A 150 -8.00 27.09 10.25
N ILE A 151 -9.09 27.43 10.95
CA ILE A 151 -9.96 26.47 11.62
C ILE A 151 -11.34 26.57 10.98
N TYR A 152 -11.85 25.45 10.47
CA TYR A 152 -13.18 25.34 9.88
C TYR A 152 -14.10 24.48 10.77
N SER A 153 -15.36 24.90 10.86
CA SER A 153 -16.42 24.20 11.57
C SER A 153 -17.74 24.33 10.80
N ASP A 154 -18.82 23.83 11.40
CA ASP A 154 -20.22 24.10 11.03
C ASP A 154 -20.87 25.15 11.96
N ILE A 155 -20.08 25.85 12.77
CA ILE A 155 -20.50 27.07 13.50
C ILE A 155 -19.42 28.14 13.47
N PRO A 156 -19.83 29.42 13.49
CA PRO A 156 -18.91 30.51 13.71
C PRO A 156 -18.58 30.59 15.20
N GLU A 157 -17.30 30.65 15.54
CA GLU A 157 -16.85 30.77 16.94
C GLU A 157 -15.52 31.53 17.01
N ARG A 158 -15.19 32.06 18.18
CA ARG A 158 -13.89 32.67 18.44
C ARG A 158 -13.31 32.16 19.75
N ILE A 159 -12.17 31.47 19.68
CA ILE A 159 -11.45 30.97 20.86
C ILE A 159 -10.07 31.61 20.93
N GLY A 160 -9.90 32.54 21.88
CA GLY A 160 -8.67 33.32 22.02
C GLY A 160 -8.35 34.12 20.74
N PRO A 161 -7.15 33.95 20.14
CA PRO A 161 -6.78 34.62 18.90
C PRO A 161 -7.32 33.94 17.63
N PHE A 162 -7.92 32.75 17.75
CA PHE A 162 -8.37 31.96 16.60
C PHE A 162 -9.82 32.24 16.27
N ASN A 163 -10.08 32.58 15.01
CA ASN A 163 -11.42 32.62 14.45
C ASN A 163 -11.73 31.24 13.84
N ILE A 164 -12.90 30.72 14.14
CA ILE A 164 -13.42 29.46 13.62
C ILE A 164 -14.50 29.80 12.58
N ILE A 165 -14.28 29.34 11.35
CA ILE A 165 -15.10 29.69 10.20
C ILE A 165 -16.20 28.64 10.01
N ASP A 166 -17.46 29.06 10.01
CA ASP A 166 -18.56 28.23 9.51
C ASP A 166 -18.43 28.10 7.99
N VAL A 167 -17.92 26.95 7.56
CA VAL A 167 -17.68 26.68 6.15
C VAL A 167 -18.96 26.32 5.38
N LEU A 168 -20.05 26.03 6.09
CA LEU A 168 -21.35 25.68 5.51
C LEU A 168 -22.27 26.90 5.39
N ALA A 169 -21.88 28.07 5.93
CA ALA A 169 -22.66 29.30 5.92
C ALA A 169 -23.18 29.69 4.52
N ASN A 170 -22.38 29.51 3.47
CA ASN A 170 -22.70 29.91 2.10
C ASN A 170 -23.30 28.80 1.22
N MET A 171 -23.68 27.65 1.79
CA MET A 171 -24.36 26.61 1.04
C MET A 171 -25.78 27.02 0.64
N SER A 172 -26.27 26.52 -0.51
CA SER A 172 -27.62 26.82 -1.01
C SER A 172 -28.72 26.44 -0.02
N SER A 173 -29.83 27.17 -0.05
CA SER A 173 -31.02 26.86 0.76
C SER A 173 -31.54 25.44 0.50
N THR A 174 -31.44 24.97 -0.75
CA THR A 174 -31.78 23.59 -1.13
C THR A 174 -30.89 22.56 -0.44
N ALA A 175 -29.58 22.78 -0.39
CA ALA A 175 -28.67 21.88 0.32
C ALA A 175 -28.95 21.91 1.83
N LYS A 176 -29.08 23.10 2.41
CA LYS A 176 -29.38 23.30 3.84
C LYS A 176 -30.76 22.82 4.27
N ALA A 177 -31.68 22.54 3.35
CA ALA A 177 -33.01 22.01 3.66
C ALA A 177 -33.01 20.48 3.89
N LYS A 178 -31.91 19.77 3.58
CA LYS A 178 -31.83 18.32 3.80
C LYS A 178 -31.84 17.95 5.29
N ALA A 179 -32.24 16.71 5.59
CA ALA A 179 -32.27 16.16 6.95
C ALA A 179 -30.86 16.14 7.59
N ASP A 180 -29.81 15.89 6.80
CA ASP A 180 -28.42 15.93 7.28
C ASP A 180 -28.03 17.26 7.98
N PHE A 181 -28.74 18.36 7.68
CA PHE A 181 -28.52 19.68 8.27
C PHE A 181 -29.33 19.93 9.55
N ASP A 182 -30.07 18.95 10.08
CA ASP A 182 -30.84 19.09 11.33
C ASP A 182 -29.96 19.57 12.48
N VAL A 183 -28.79 18.96 12.66
CA VAL A 183 -27.86 19.33 13.74
C VAL A 183 -27.35 20.77 13.57
N TYR A 184 -27.10 21.21 12.33
CA TYR A 184 -26.71 22.60 12.04
C TYR A 184 -27.81 23.61 12.37
N ARG A 185 -29.06 23.30 12.01
CA ARG A 185 -30.22 24.15 12.30
C ARG A 185 -30.52 24.25 13.80
N GLN A 186 -30.20 23.22 14.58
CA GLN A 186 -30.41 23.19 16.02
C GLN A 186 -29.33 23.95 16.81
N GLN A 187 -28.12 24.19 16.26
CA GLN A 187 -27.04 24.85 17.01
C GLN A 187 -27.41 26.24 17.57
N PRO A 188 -28.07 27.13 16.80
CA PRO A 188 -28.56 28.40 17.33
C PRO A 188 -29.56 28.23 18.49
N GLU A 189 -30.36 27.17 18.50
CA GLU A 189 -31.32 26.90 19.57
C GLU A 189 -30.60 26.48 20.87
N TYR A 190 -29.57 25.64 20.78
CA TYR A 190 -28.74 25.30 21.94
C TYR A 190 -28.09 26.55 22.54
N MET A 191 -27.52 27.42 21.70
CA MET A 191 -26.93 28.69 22.16
C MET A 191 -27.99 29.63 22.77
N ALA A 192 -29.14 29.78 22.15
CA ALA A 192 -30.23 30.65 22.64
C ALA A 192 -30.78 30.18 24.00
N ASN A 193 -30.70 28.88 24.30
CA ASN A 193 -31.14 28.29 25.55
C ASN A 193 -30.02 28.12 26.59
N ASN A 194 -28.83 28.70 26.37
CA ASN A 194 -27.65 28.51 27.23
C ASN A 194 -27.32 27.04 27.48
N TYR A 195 -27.48 26.21 26.47
CA TYR A 195 -27.26 24.78 26.56
C TYR A 195 -26.05 24.36 25.73
N TYR A 196 -25.16 23.56 26.32
CA TYR A 196 -23.96 23.07 25.66
C TYR A 196 -24.29 21.84 24.81
N VAL A 197 -23.94 21.86 23.52
CA VAL A 197 -24.30 20.79 22.56
C VAL A 197 -23.68 19.45 22.98
N GLU A 198 -22.46 19.46 23.50
CA GLU A 198 -21.78 18.28 24.03
C GLU A 198 -22.44 17.70 25.29
N ALA A 199 -23.16 18.52 26.06
CA ALA A 199 -23.95 18.10 27.23
C ALA A 199 -25.36 17.64 26.85
N ALA A 200 -25.80 17.88 25.61
CA ALA A 200 -27.07 17.44 25.07
C ALA A 200 -27.12 15.98 24.66
N GLY A 201 -26.01 15.26 24.76
CA GLY A 201 -25.92 13.88 24.26
C GLY A 201 -25.99 13.80 22.74
N VAL A 202 -25.80 14.92 22.03
CA VAL A 202 -25.68 14.91 20.57
C VAL A 202 -24.31 14.33 20.22
N ASN A 203 -24.31 13.11 19.68
CA ASN A 203 -23.08 12.44 19.30
C ASN A 203 -22.35 13.23 18.20
N GLY A 204 -21.08 13.52 18.40
CA GLY A 204 -20.23 14.19 17.41
C GLY A 204 -19.62 13.22 16.39
N ASP A 205 -19.29 12.00 16.82
CA ASP A 205 -18.35 11.12 16.10
C ASP A 205 -18.84 9.69 15.86
N GLU A 206 -20.00 9.34 16.41
CA GLU A 206 -20.55 7.99 16.25
C GLU A 206 -21.11 7.81 14.84
N TRP A 207 -20.86 6.63 14.27
CA TRP A 207 -21.44 6.25 12.99
C TRP A 207 -22.95 6.15 13.12
N GLY A 208 -23.67 7.01 12.38
CA GLY A 208 -25.12 7.01 12.39
C GLY A 208 -25.73 8.12 11.54
N PRO A 209 -27.05 8.06 11.28
CA PRO A 209 -27.77 9.08 10.53
C PRO A 209 -28.02 10.37 11.32
N VAL A 210 -27.60 10.43 12.59
CA VAL A 210 -27.87 11.54 13.53
C VAL A 210 -26.56 11.95 14.20
N GLY A 211 -26.38 13.25 14.44
CA GLY A 211 -25.22 13.81 15.15
C GLY A 211 -24.30 14.67 14.29
N GLY A 212 -23.14 15.04 14.82
CA GLY A 212 -22.16 15.87 14.09
C GLY A 212 -21.54 15.16 12.89
N TRP A 213 -21.45 13.84 12.92
CA TRP A 213 -20.78 13.06 11.87
C TRP A 213 -21.49 13.15 10.50
N ILE A 214 -22.83 13.19 10.48
CA ILE A 214 -23.59 13.20 9.22
C ILE A 214 -23.40 14.50 8.43
N ILE A 215 -23.23 15.64 9.11
CA ILE A 215 -23.01 16.92 8.43
C ILE A 215 -21.54 17.14 8.05
N ASP A 216 -20.64 16.43 8.72
CA ASP A 216 -19.20 16.56 8.56
C ASP A 216 -18.73 16.30 7.12
N LYS A 217 -19.41 15.41 6.39
CA LYS A 217 -19.14 15.13 4.97
C LYS A 217 -19.28 16.35 4.05
N TYR A 218 -20.07 17.35 4.42
CA TYR A 218 -20.28 18.56 3.59
C TYR A 218 -19.17 19.60 3.71
N LYS A 219 -18.26 19.47 4.69
CA LYS A 219 -17.24 20.50 4.96
C LYS A 219 -16.05 20.46 4.00
N PHE A 220 -15.68 19.27 3.48
CA PHE A 220 -14.42 19.04 2.76
C PHE A 220 -14.26 19.86 1.47
N ILE A 221 -15.29 19.92 0.62
CA ILE A 221 -15.23 20.70 -0.62
C ILE A 221 -15.15 22.22 -0.34
N PRO A 222 -16.07 22.82 0.44
CA PRO A 222 -16.04 24.26 0.67
C PRO A 222 -14.81 24.70 1.46
N LEU A 223 -14.26 23.89 2.37
CA LEU A 223 -13.06 24.27 3.13
C LEU A 223 -11.81 24.32 2.24
N ILE A 224 -11.67 23.39 1.30
CA ILE A 224 -10.52 23.37 0.37
C ILE A 224 -10.63 24.50 -0.64
N GLN A 225 -11.84 24.79 -1.14
CA GLN A 225 -12.10 25.96 -1.99
C GLN A 225 -11.70 27.24 -1.26
N HIS A 226 -12.29 27.49 -0.09
CA HIS A 226 -12.04 28.70 0.70
C HIS A 226 -10.57 28.87 1.08
N ALA A 227 -9.89 27.77 1.43
CA ALA A 227 -8.47 27.78 1.79
C ALA A 227 -7.57 28.29 0.65
N GLY A 228 -7.77 27.83 -0.59
CA GLY A 228 -6.92 28.30 -1.68
C GLY A 228 -7.27 29.67 -2.22
N ASP A 229 -8.53 30.09 -2.12
CA ASP A 229 -8.96 31.44 -2.47
C ASP A 229 -8.34 32.50 -1.55
N ASN A 230 -8.21 32.19 -0.25
CA ASN A 230 -7.75 33.14 0.76
C ASN A 230 -6.25 33.04 1.11
N TRP A 231 -5.61 31.89 0.83
CA TRP A 231 -4.16 31.71 1.01
C TRP A 231 -3.45 31.30 -0.30
N PRO A 232 -3.59 32.07 -1.40
CA PRO A 232 -3.06 31.70 -2.71
C PRO A 232 -1.52 31.63 -2.77
N LYS A 233 -0.84 32.16 -1.74
CA LYS A 233 0.62 32.11 -1.58
C LYS A 233 1.11 30.87 -0.83
N ALA A 234 0.24 30.02 -0.28
CA ALA A 234 0.65 28.76 0.33
C ALA A 234 1.13 27.78 -0.76
N LYS A 235 2.31 27.19 -0.59
CA LYS A 235 2.82 26.12 -1.47
C LYS A 235 2.07 24.80 -1.22
N TRP A 236 1.70 24.55 0.03
CA TRP A 236 0.95 23.36 0.46
C TRP A 236 -0.22 23.73 1.37
N TYR A 237 -1.33 23.06 1.17
CA TYR A 237 -2.50 23.03 2.05
C TYR A 237 -2.47 21.72 2.82
N ILE A 238 -2.10 21.79 4.10
CA ILE A 238 -1.97 20.63 4.99
C ILE A 238 -3.23 20.54 5.83
N TYR A 239 -3.94 19.43 5.75
CA TYR A 239 -5.21 19.21 6.42
C TYR A 239 -5.06 18.25 7.60
N MET A 240 -5.77 18.54 8.70
CA MET A 240 -5.99 17.65 9.83
C MET A 240 -7.36 17.84 10.48
N GLU A 241 -7.79 16.83 11.24
CA GLU A 241 -9.00 16.88 12.08
C GLU A 241 -8.65 17.14 13.56
N ASP A 242 -9.65 17.46 14.37
CA ASP A 242 -9.52 17.78 15.80
C ASP A 242 -9.26 16.56 16.71
N ASP A 243 -9.23 15.36 16.15
CA ASP A 243 -8.80 14.11 16.80
C ASP A 243 -7.57 13.49 16.11
N ALA A 244 -6.75 14.34 15.47
CA ALA A 244 -5.48 13.97 14.84
C ALA A 244 -4.31 14.77 15.41
N TYR A 245 -3.10 14.23 15.34
CA TYR A 245 -1.88 15.01 15.57
C TYR A 245 -0.92 14.81 14.42
N LEU A 246 -0.55 15.91 13.74
CA LEU A 246 0.50 15.91 12.73
C LEU A 246 1.82 16.24 13.39
N PHE A 247 2.90 15.51 13.09
CA PHE A 247 4.28 15.93 13.40
C PHE A 247 4.75 16.90 12.30
N LEU A 248 4.41 18.19 12.43
CA LEU A 248 4.56 19.20 11.38
C LEU A 248 6.00 19.27 10.83
N PRO A 249 7.06 19.26 11.66
CA PRO A 249 8.43 19.10 11.17
C PRO A 249 8.65 17.92 10.21
N ALA A 250 8.12 16.74 10.54
CA ALA A 250 8.22 15.55 9.70
C ALA A 250 7.41 15.71 8.41
N VAL A 251 6.21 16.28 8.50
CA VAL A 251 5.36 16.60 7.33
C VAL A 251 6.09 17.55 6.38
N LEU A 252 6.67 18.64 6.87
CA LEU A 252 7.42 19.59 6.05
C LEU A 252 8.63 18.92 5.37
N GLY A 253 9.41 18.12 6.12
CA GLY A 253 10.55 17.38 5.57
C GLY A 253 10.15 16.36 4.50
N TYR A 254 8.96 15.77 4.63
CA TYR A 254 8.40 14.86 3.63
C TYR A 254 7.90 15.61 2.38
N LEU A 255 7.12 16.68 2.54
CA LEU A 255 6.58 17.48 1.43
C LEU A 255 7.66 18.22 0.64
N ALA A 256 8.78 18.57 1.27
CA ALA A 256 9.92 19.19 0.60
C ALA A 256 10.54 18.34 -0.52
N LYS A 257 10.21 17.03 -0.59
CA LYS A 257 10.65 16.12 -1.64
C LYS A 257 9.87 16.29 -2.96
N PHE A 258 8.73 16.96 -2.92
CA PHE A 258 7.80 17.08 -4.05
C PHE A 258 7.78 18.51 -4.60
N ASP A 259 7.60 18.65 -5.92
CA ASP A 259 7.39 19.96 -6.54
C ASP A 259 5.95 20.42 -6.32
N TRP A 260 5.76 21.36 -5.40
CA TRP A 260 4.46 21.91 -5.03
C TRP A 260 3.68 22.55 -6.21
N LYS A 261 4.33 22.81 -7.34
CA LYS A 261 3.67 23.29 -8.57
C LYS A 261 3.00 22.18 -9.36
N GLN A 262 3.35 20.92 -9.10
CA GLN A 262 2.71 19.74 -9.71
C GLN A 262 1.47 19.33 -8.89
N PRO A 263 0.51 18.61 -9.51
CA PRO A 263 -0.75 18.24 -8.86
C PRO A 263 -0.63 17.04 -7.90
N HIS A 264 0.00 17.27 -6.76
CA HIS A 264 0.12 16.28 -5.68
C HIS A 264 -1.08 16.30 -4.74
N TYR A 265 -1.61 15.11 -4.45
CA TYR A 265 -2.57 14.81 -3.39
C TYR A 265 -2.08 13.60 -2.60
N LEU A 266 -1.63 13.83 -1.36
CA LEU A 266 -0.84 12.90 -0.55
C LEU A 266 -1.51 12.67 0.81
N GLY A 267 -1.60 11.44 1.28
CA GLY A 267 -2.14 11.10 2.59
C GLY A 267 -2.33 9.59 2.76
N SER A 268 -2.85 9.15 3.91
CA SER A 268 -3.04 7.71 4.16
C SER A 268 -4.00 7.09 3.15
N TYR A 269 -3.66 5.91 2.62
CA TYR A 269 -4.52 5.18 1.70
C TYR A 269 -5.87 4.83 2.35
N ALA A 270 -6.96 5.11 1.64
CA ALA A 270 -8.29 4.60 1.89
C ALA A 270 -9.01 4.37 0.54
N ALA A 271 -9.97 3.44 0.52
CA ALA A 271 -10.74 3.15 -0.67
C ALA A 271 -12.21 2.84 -0.34
N LYS A 272 -13.12 3.42 -1.12
CA LYS A 272 -14.57 3.19 -1.01
C LYS A 272 -15.26 3.54 -2.32
N SER A 273 -16.22 2.72 -2.75
CA SER A 273 -17.00 2.90 -3.98
C SER A 273 -16.12 3.22 -5.21
N ASP A 274 -15.07 2.43 -5.44
CA ASP A 274 -14.08 2.58 -6.53
C ASP A 274 -13.27 3.89 -6.55
N VAL A 275 -13.34 4.67 -5.46
CA VAL A 275 -12.52 5.86 -5.25
C VAL A 275 -11.42 5.54 -4.24
N ILE A 276 -10.17 5.78 -4.63
CA ILE A 276 -9.02 5.79 -3.73
C ILE A 276 -8.81 7.24 -3.28
N PHE A 277 -8.64 7.45 -1.99
CA PHE A 277 -8.57 8.77 -1.38
C PHE A 277 -7.61 8.81 -0.19
N ALA A 278 -7.20 10.02 0.18
CA ALA A 278 -6.48 10.25 1.43
C ALA A 278 -7.48 10.22 2.59
N HIS A 279 -7.25 9.33 3.57
CA HIS A 279 -8.09 9.23 4.76
C HIS A 279 -8.09 10.55 5.54
N GLY A 280 -9.26 11.21 5.64
CA GLY A 280 -9.38 12.56 6.21
C GLY A 280 -8.79 12.66 7.62
N GLY A 281 -9.18 11.75 8.51
CA GLY A 281 -8.71 11.75 9.89
C GLY A 281 -7.20 11.54 10.06
N ALA A 282 -6.52 10.87 9.13
CA ALA A 282 -5.07 10.72 9.20
C ALA A 282 -4.35 12.04 8.88
N GLY A 283 -5.05 12.99 8.27
CA GLY A 283 -4.48 14.15 7.63
C GLY A 283 -4.01 13.87 6.20
N PHE A 284 -3.90 14.93 5.42
CA PHE A 284 -3.42 14.89 4.04
C PHE A 284 -2.79 16.22 3.64
N ALA A 285 -2.10 16.23 2.49
CA ALA A 285 -1.55 17.43 1.89
C ALA A 285 -1.98 17.56 0.43
N LEU A 286 -2.45 18.76 0.07
CA LEU A 286 -2.73 19.17 -1.30
C LEU A 286 -1.74 20.26 -1.70
N SER A 287 -1.03 20.04 -2.79
CA SER A 287 -0.12 21.02 -3.39
C SER A 287 -0.88 22.21 -4.00
N ARG A 288 -0.22 23.37 -4.13
CA ARG A 288 -0.80 24.50 -4.88
C ARG A 288 -1.15 24.12 -6.31
N GLY A 289 -0.26 23.40 -7.00
CA GLY A 289 -0.53 22.91 -8.35
C GLY A 289 -1.78 22.05 -8.42
N GLY A 290 -2.01 21.20 -7.41
CA GLY A 290 -3.22 20.38 -7.31
C GLY A 290 -4.47 21.24 -7.11
N TRP A 291 -4.40 22.22 -6.23
CA TRP A 291 -5.51 23.16 -6.01
C TRP A 291 -5.82 24.00 -7.24
N GLU A 292 -4.80 24.61 -7.87
CA GLU A 292 -4.96 25.43 -9.09
C GLU A 292 -5.52 24.61 -10.26
N GLN A 293 -5.12 23.34 -10.40
CA GLN A 293 -5.63 22.46 -11.44
C GLN A 293 -7.10 22.08 -11.25
N SER A 294 -7.57 22.04 -10.00
CA SER A 294 -8.94 21.67 -9.61
C SER A 294 -9.79 22.90 -9.32
N PHE A 295 -9.81 23.35 -8.07
CA PHE A 295 -10.59 24.48 -7.55
C PHE A 295 -10.26 25.81 -8.26
N GLY A 296 -8.98 26.06 -8.59
CA GLY A 296 -8.53 27.32 -9.18
C GLY A 296 -9.02 27.60 -10.60
N LYS A 297 -9.51 26.60 -11.35
CA LYS A 297 -10.04 26.80 -12.72
C LYS A 297 -11.52 27.17 -12.78
N GLN A 298 -12.30 26.86 -11.75
CA GLN A 298 -13.74 27.15 -11.73
C GLN A 298 -14.10 28.41 -10.91
N GLY A 299 -13.19 28.89 -10.05
CA GLY A 299 -13.47 29.89 -9.03
C GLY A 299 -13.91 31.29 -9.47
N ASN A 300 -13.87 31.66 -10.76
CA ASN A 300 -14.13 33.05 -11.18
C ASN A 300 -15.31 33.24 -12.17
N GLY A 301 -16.16 32.24 -12.40
CA GLY A 301 -17.30 32.46 -13.31
C GLY A 301 -18.40 31.42 -13.47
N ASN A 302 -18.27 30.18 -12.96
CA ASN A 302 -19.23 29.09 -13.26
C ASN A 302 -19.87 28.40 -12.03
N GLY A 303 -19.82 29.03 -10.85
CA GLY A 303 -20.37 28.47 -9.60
C GLY A 303 -19.31 27.73 -8.77
N SER A 304 -19.59 27.60 -7.47
CA SER A 304 -18.69 26.90 -6.54
C SER A 304 -18.80 25.39 -6.73
N LEU A 305 -17.67 24.67 -6.69
CA LEU A 305 -17.63 23.20 -6.62
C LEU A 305 -18.51 22.66 -5.48
N THR A 306 -18.73 23.44 -4.43
CA THR A 306 -19.67 23.11 -3.35
C THR A 306 -21.08 22.85 -3.88
N GLU A 307 -21.56 23.66 -4.83
CA GLU A 307 -22.89 23.48 -5.42
C GLU A 307 -22.90 22.38 -6.49
N GLU A 308 -21.79 22.15 -7.19
CA GLU A 308 -21.68 21.02 -8.13
C GLU A 308 -21.77 19.67 -7.40
N TYR A 309 -21.16 19.55 -6.22
CA TYR A 309 -21.00 18.27 -5.52
C TYR A 309 -21.93 18.08 -4.31
N TYR A 310 -22.79 19.02 -3.91
CA TYR A 310 -23.61 18.83 -2.70
C TYR A 310 -24.55 17.61 -2.81
N GLN A 311 -25.14 17.36 -3.99
CA GLN A 311 -26.04 16.22 -4.17
C GLN A 311 -25.24 14.91 -4.15
N TYR A 312 -24.09 14.88 -4.82
CA TYR A 312 -23.17 13.74 -4.72
C TYR A 312 -22.74 13.49 -3.27
N THR A 313 -22.48 14.56 -2.51
CA THR A 313 -22.15 14.48 -1.08
C THR A 313 -23.29 13.91 -0.25
N ALA A 314 -24.54 14.28 -0.55
CA ALA A 314 -25.71 13.74 0.13
C ALA A 314 -25.82 12.22 -0.06
N ASP A 315 -25.54 11.74 -1.27
CA ASP A 315 -25.66 10.33 -1.65
C ASP A 315 -24.47 9.45 -1.20
N HIS A 316 -23.44 10.04 -0.59
CA HIS A 316 -22.24 9.35 -0.11
C HIS A 316 -22.04 9.52 1.40
N CYS A 317 -21.27 8.60 1.99
CA CYS A 317 -21.06 8.58 3.44
C CYS A 317 -20.01 9.58 3.94
N CYS A 318 -19.08 9.99 3.08
CA CYS A 318 -17.74 10.38 3.53
C CYS A 318 -17.20 11.53 2.68
N GLY A 319 -16.90 12.67 3.30
CA GLY A 319 -16.50 13.89 2.59
C GLY A 319 -15.09 13.86 1.99
N ASP A 320 -14.18 13.09 2.59
CA ASP A 320 -12.84 12.84 2.05
C ASP A 320 -12.86 12.02 0.75
N GLN A 321 -13.75 11.04 0.66
CA GLN A 321 -14.05 10.31 -0.58
C GLN A 321 -14.58 11.28 -1.66
N VAL A 322 -15.50 12.18 -1.30
CA VAL A 322 -16.07 13.18 -2.22
C VAL A 322 -14.99 14.14 -2.72
N LEU A 323 -14.13 14.63 -1.83
CA LEU A 323 -13.00 15.49 -2.18
C LEU A 323 -12.08 14.80 -3.20
N ALA A 324 -11.72 13.54 -2.97
CA ALA A 324 -10.89 12.79 -3.90
C ALA A 324 -11.57 12.56 -5.25
N HIS A 325 -12.89 12.31 -5.26
CA HIS A 325 -13.66 12.19 -6.49
C HIS A 325 -13.62 13.50 -7.31
N ALA A 326 -13.83 14.64 -6.65
CA ALA A 326 -13.73 15.95 -7.28
C ALA A 326 -12.30 16.20 -7.82
N LEU A 327 -11.26 16.02 -7.00
CA LEU A 327 -9.86 16.16 -7.40
C LEU A 327 -9.51 15.29 -8.62
N ARG A 328 -9.93 14.02 -8.61
CA ARG A 328 -9.69 13.07 -9.72
C ARG A 328 -10.37 13.50 -11.01
N LYS A 329 -11.61 14.00 -10.94
CA LYS A 329 -12.33 14.53 -12.11
C LYS A 329 -11.63 15.73 -12.73
N HIS A 330 -10.87 16.49 -11.93
CA HIS A 330 -10.02 17.57 -12.39
C HIS A 330 -8.56 17.17 -12.67
N GLY A 331 -8.25 15.87 -12.69
CA GLY A 331 -6.94 15.33 -13.07
C GLY A 331 -5.87 15.36 -11.97
N VAL A 332 -6.26 15.59 -10.72
CA VAL A 332 -5.39 15.46 -9.55
C VAL A 332 -5.60 14.06 -8.96
N LYS A 333 -4.57 13.22 -9.02
CA LYS A 333 -4.66 11.81 -8.61
C LYS A 333 -4.01 11.61 -7.25
N PHE A 334 -4.59 10.72 -6.45
CA PHE A 334 -4.03 10.31 -5.15
C PHE A 334 -2.80 9.41 -5.32
N GLY A 335 -1.72 9.69 -4.59
CA GLY A 335 -0.53 8.84 -4.48
C GLY A 335 0.79 9.58 -4.68
N GLU A 336 1.89 8.97 -4.21
CA GLU A 336 3.22 9.60 -4.17
C GLU A 336 3.85 9.76 -5.57
N ASN A 337 3.67 8.76 -6.46
CA ASN A 337 4.38 8.71 -7.74
C ASN A 337 3.47 9.11 -8.92
N GLY A 338 3.04 10.36 -8.95
CA GLY A 338 2.14 10.87 -10.00
C GLY A 338 0.72 10.30 -9.89
N GLY A 339 0.33 9.89 -8.68
CA GLY A 339 -1.00 9.39 -8.38
C GLY A 339 -1.21 7.91 -8.74
N ASP A 340 -0.25 7.08 -8.35
CA ASP A 340 -0.25 5.62 -8.48
C ASP A 340 -1.30 4.89 -7.61
N GLY A 341 -2.11 5.63 -6.86
CA GLY A 341 -3.10 5.08 -5.93
C GLY A 341 -2.48 4.49 -4.68
N LYS A 342 -1.19 4.72 -4.42
CA LYS A 342 -0.46 4.12 -3.28
C LYS A 342 0.12 5.19 -2.39
N PHE A 343 0.08 4.91 -1.10
CA PHE A 343 0.79 5.65 -0.08
C PHE A 343 1.24 4.64 0.97
N THR A 344 2.55 4.53 1.17
CA THR A 344 3.09 3.37 1.88
C THR A 344 3.02 3.58 3.40
N PHE A 345 3.60 4.65 3.96
CA PHE A 345 3.55 4.96 5.41
C PHE A 345 3.75 6.46 5.68
N GLY A 346 3.24 6.93 6.83
CA GLY A 346 3.51 8.28 7.32
C GLY A 346 2.31 8.93 7.98
N PHE A 347 1.28 9.22 7.18
CA PHE A 347 -0.03 9.57 7.72
C PHE A 347 -0.72 8.29 8.17
N ASN A 348 -1.07 8.19 9.45
CA ASN A 348 -1.62 6.95 10.01
C ASN A 348 -3.10 7.10 10.34
N PRO A 349 -3.96 6.19 9.84
CA PRO A 349 -5.41 6.25 10.04
C PRO A 349 -5.84 5.65 11.40
N VAL A 350 -4.89 5.09 12.15
CA VAL A 350 -5.10 4.50 13.47
C VAL A 350 -4.12 5.09 14.48
N VAL A 351 -4.52 5.12 15.76
CA VAL A 351 -3.73 5.70 16.85
C VAL A 351 -2.59 4.77 17.21
N HIS A 352 -1.52 5.29 17.80
CA HIS A 352 -0.30 4.53 18.07
C HIS A 352 -0.53 3.17 18.74
N TRP A 353 -1.50 3.05 19.64
CA TRP A 353 -1.75 1.78 20.33
C TRP A 353 -2.52 0.75 19.48
N GLY A 354 -3.22 1.20 18.43
CA GLY A 354 -3.87 0.34 17.44
C GLY A 354 -3.07 0.18 16.14
N PHE A 355 -1.86 0.73 16.09
CA PHE A 355 -0.99 0.65 14.91
C PHE A 355 -0.12 -0.61 14.94
N ALA A 356 0.00 -1.26 13.78
CA ALA A 356 0.81 -2.45 13.59
C ALA A 356 2.28 -2.10 13.33
N PHE A 357 3.14 -2.16 14.34
CA PHE A 357 4.58 -1.98 14.14
C PHE A 357 5.20 -3.26 13.57
N ALA A 358 5.73 -3.16 12.37
CA ALA A 358 6.29 -4.29 11.62
C ALA A 358 7.55 -3.87 10.87
N SER A 359 8.34 -4.85 10.39
CA SER A 359 9.59 -4.56 9.69
C SER A 359 9.40 -3.62 8.47
N ALA A 360 8.24 -3.67 7.81
CA ALA A 360 7.91 -2.84 6.65
C ALA A 360 7.80 -1.33 6.97
N ASN A 361 7.32 -0.97 8.16
CA ASN A 361 7.14 0.44 8.57
C ASN A 361 8.10 0.90 9.65
N TRP A 362 8.86 -0.02 10.25
CA TRP A 362 9.80 0.29 11.34
C TRP A 362 10.73 1.46 11.01
N CYS A 363 11.17 1.52 9.76
CA CYS A 363 12.11 2.50 9.27
C CYS A 363 11.47 3.68 8.53
N SER A 364 10.15 3.73 8.41
CA SER A 364 9.48 4.79 7.66
C SER A 364 9.23 6.03 8.53
N PRO A 365 9.20 7.23 7.91
CA PRO A 365 8.83 8.47 8.61
C PRO A 365 7.44 8.38 9.24
N LEU A 366 7.28 8.94 10.42
CA LEU A 366 6.01 9.13 11.11
C LEU A 366 5.53 10.57 10.91
N LEU A 367 4.37 10.74 10.27
CA LEU A 367 3.81 12.05 9.95
C LEU A 367 2.59 12.38 10.80
N SER A 368 1.77 11.40 11.17
CA SER A 368 0.59 11.63 12.01
C SER A 368 0.10 10.43 12.80
N TRP A 369 -0.85 10.68 13.71
CA TRP A 369 -1.69 9.69 14.38
C TRP A 369 -3.16 10.13 14.43
N HIS A 370 -4.09 9.18 14.35
CA HIS A 370 -5.56 9.39 14.45
C HIS A 370 -6.24 8.08 14.87
N LYS A 371 -7.26 7.97 15.71
CA LYS A 371 -8.00 8.97 16.49
C LYS A 371 -7.33 9.17 17.84
N VAL A 372 -6.80 10.36 18.08
CA VAL A 372 -5.96 10.64 19.26
C VAL A 372 -6.76 11.37 20.32
N HIS A 373 -6.57 10.96 21.56
CA HIS A 373 -7.17 11.64 22.71
C HIS A 373 -6.34 12.89 23.07
N ASN A 374 -6.96 13.92 23.67
CA ASN A 374 -6.31 15.16 24.09
C ASN A 374 -5.04 14.92 24.95
N ARG A 375 -5.07 13.90 25.81
CA ARG A 375 -3.90 13.47 26.60
C ARG A 375 -2.72 13.08 25.71
N ASP A 376 -2.96 12.33 24.66
CA ASP A 376 -1.90 11.84 23.79
C ASP A 376 -1.41 12.95 22.85
N ILE A 377 -2.28 13.88 22.42
CA ILE A 377 -1.87 15.11 21.72
C ILE A 377 -0.81 15.88 22.52
N ALA A 378 -1.05 16.12 23.82
CA ALA A 378 -0.10 16.80 24.68
C ALA A 378 1.25 16.05 24.76
N ARG A 379 1.21 14.72 24.91
CA ARG A 379 2.41 13.87 24.97
C ARG A 379 3.19 13.83 23.65
N TYR A 380 2.50 13.82 22.51
CA TYR A 380 3.16 13.86 21.20
C TYR A 380 3.80 15.21 20.94
N TYR A 381 3.15 16.30 21.37
CA TYR A 381 3.73 17.62 21.32
C TYR A 381 5.01 17.70 22.15
N GLU A 382 5.01 17.21 23.38
CA GLU A 382 6.23 17.11 24.19
C GLU A 382 7.34 16.30 23.51
N LEU A 383 7.00 15.16 22.89
CA LEU A 383 7.95 14.37 22.09
C LEU A 383 8.51 15.17 20.91
N GLU A 384 7.66 15.84 20.15
CA GLU A 384 8.06 16.65 19.00
C GLU A 384 9.03 17.78 19.40
N GLN A 385 8.75 18.46 20.51
CA GLN A 385 9.56 19.58 21.02
C GLN A 385 10.95 19.13 21.48
N ARG A 386 11.06 17.94 22.09
CA ARG A 386 12.35 17.38 22.53
C ARG A 386 13.09 16.60 21.44
N TRP A 387 12.45 16.34 20.30
CA TRP A 387 13.06 15.55 19.23
C TRP A 387 14.18 16.33 18.53
N ASP A 388 15.33 15.67 18.35
CA ASP A 388 16.45 16.25 17.63
C ASP A 388 16.29 16.02 16.13
N TRP A 389 15.64 16.98 15.48
CA TRP A 389 15.37 16.95 14.04
C TRP A 389 16.63 17.05 13.16
N SER A 390 17.81 17.32 13.73
CA SER A 390 19.07 17.24 12.98
C SER A 390 19.48 15.81 12.64
N LYS A 391 18.93 14.82 13.37
CA LYS A 391 19.17 13.38 13.13
C LYS A 391 18.37 12.82 11.95
N GLY A 392 17.45 13.60 11.38
CA GLY A 392 16.52 13.15 10.36
C GLY A 392 15.07 13.12 10.85
N PRO A 393 14.13 12.61 10.02
CA PRO A 393 12.72 12.55 10.38
C PRO A 393 12.48 11.62 11.57
N LEU A 394 11.48 11.93 12.39
CA LEU A 394 10.97 11.00 13.40
C LEU A 394 10.44 9.74 12.70
N LEU A 395 10.97 8.56 13.05
CA LEU A 395 10.57 7.28 12.47
C LEU A 395 9.61 6.51 13.40
N HIS A 396 8.88 5.54 12.86
CA HIS A 396 8.02 4.66 13.66
C HIS A 396 8.81 3.92 14.76
N ARG A 397 10.05 3.44 14.49
CA ARG A 397 10.90 2.82 15.52
C ARG A 397 11.17 3.76 16.70
N ASP A 398 11.37 5.04 16.40
CA ASP A 398 11.82 6.01 17.40
C ASP A 398 10.66 6.36 18.30
N PHE A 399 9.49 6.60 17.70
CA PHE A 399 8.24 6.73 18.44
C PHE A 399 7.96 5.49 19.29
N PHE A 400 8.12 4.28 18.75
CA PHE A 400 7.91 3.04 19.50
C PHE A 400 8.82 2.98 20.73
N ASN A 401 10.13 3.22 20.56
CA ASN A 401 11.09 3.17 21.65
C ASN A 401 10.83 4.23 22.73
N GLU A 402 10.41 5.43 22.35
CA GLU A 402 10.19 6.54 23.28
C GLU A 402 8.82 6.48 23.98
N MET A 403 7.77 6.05 23.28
CA MET A 403 6.38 6.19 23.74
C MET A 403 5.71 4.88 24.14
N ILE A 404 6.14 3.76 23.56
CA ILE A 404 5.44 2.46 23.68
C ILE A 404 6.26 1.48 24.51
N LEU A 405 7.52 1.23 24.11
CA LEU A 405 8.40 0.26 24.75
C LEU A 405 8.50 0.41 26.29
N PRO A 406 8.54 1.62 26.88
CA PRO A 406 8.60 1.77 28.34
C PRO A 406 7.37 1.21 29.07
N SER A 407 6.24 1.05 28.38
CA SER A 407 4.99 0.53 28.94
C SER A 407 4.74 -0.95 28.63
N ILE A 408 5.51 -1.54 27.71
CA ILE A 408 5.39 -2.96 27.35
C ILE A 408 6.04 -3.83 28.44
N LYS A 409 5.34 -4.89 28.82
CA LYS A 409 5.83 -5.93 29.75
C LYS A 409 5.91 -7.28 29.03
N GLU A 410 6.43 -8.30 29.72
CA GLU A 410 6.48 -9.66 29.19
C GLU A 410 5.08 -10.21 28.90
N ASN A 411 4.18 -10.14 29.89
CA ASN A 411 2.75 -10.36 29.70
C ASN A 411 1.92 -9.47 30.64
N ILE A 412 0.65 -9.23 30.27
CA ILE A 412 -0.32 -8.43 31.00
C ILE A 412 -1.70 -9.09 30.91
N GLU A 413 -2.34 -9.32 32.06
CA GLU A 413 -3.74 -9.75 32.14
C GLU A 413 -4.71 -8.58 31.97
N TRP A 414 -5.93 -8.89 31.52
CA TRP A 414 -6.96 -7.91 31.18
C TRP A 414 -6.48 -6.91 30.13
N TRP A 415 -5.71 -7.39 29.16
CA TRP A 415 -5.14 -6.60 28.09
C TRP A 415 -5.27 -7.32 26.76
N ASP A 416 -5.83 -6.64 25.77
CA ASP A 416 -5.92 -7.12 24.39
C ASP A 416 -4.93 -6.35 23.52
N ASN A 417 -3.88 -7.03 23.09
CA ASN A 417 -2.88 -6.53 22.13
C ASN A 417 -3.29 -6.74 20.68
N TYR A 418 -4.55 -7.09 20.38
CA TYR A 418 -5.07 -7.25 19.01
C TYR A 418 -4.33 -8.30 18.17
N SER A 419 -3.62 -9.23 18.80
CA SER A 419 -2.98 -10.34 18.11
C SER A 419 -4.04 -11.14 17.35
N GLY A 420 -3.79 -11.49 16.08
CA GLY A 420 -4.82 -12.18 15.30
C GLY A 420 -4.45 -12.66 13.91
N VAL A 421 -3.18 -12.58 13.47
CA VAL A 421 -2.77 -13.17 12.18
C VAL A 421 -3.00 -14.69 12.15
N PHE A 422 -2.74 -15.37 13.26
CA PHE A 422 -3.04 -16.80 13.44
C PHE A 422 -3.87 -17.03 14.69
N GLU A 423 -4.83 -17.94 14.61
CA GLU A 423 -5.73 -18.29 15.70
C GLU A 423 -5.84 -19.82 15.85
N VAL A 424 -5.53 -20.32 17.05
CA VAL A 424 -5.62 -21.73 17.42
C VAL A 424 -6.56 -21.87 18.61
N SER A 425 -7.56 -22.75 18.49
CA SER A 425 -8.50 -23.11 19.53
C SER A 425 -8.72 -24.61 19.61
N SER A 426 -9.38 -25.04 20.68
CA SER A 426 -9.76 -26.44 20.85
C SER A 426 -10.58 -26.98 19.67
N GLY A 427 -11.40 -26.12 19.05
CA GLY A 427 -12.31 -26.47 17.94
C GLY A 427 -11.66 -26.47 16.56
N ASN A 428 -10.50 -25.81 16.39
CA ASN A 428 -9.82 -25.73 15.09
C ASN A 428 -8.44 -26.38 15.05
N ARG A 429 -7.89 -26.90 16.15
CA ARG A 429 -6.50 -27.38 16.25
C ARG A 429 -6.03 -28.32 15.12
N GLU A 430 -6.92 -29.12 14.52
CA GLU A 430 -6.57 -30.04 13.41
C GLU A 430 -6.38 -29.33 12.07
N TRP A 431 -7.01 -28.17 11.88
CA TRP A 431 -7.02 -27.39 10.64
C TRP A 431 -6.65 -25.92 10.87
N ALA A 432 -6.10 -25.60 12.03
CA ALA A 432 -5.73 -24.24 12.41
C ALA A 432 -4.76 -23.68 11.36
N PRO A 433 -4.93 -22.41 10.93
CA PRO A 433 -4.04 -21.81 9.95
C PRO A 433 -2.60 -21.85 10.47
N LYS A 434 -1.68 -22.35 9.63
CA LYS A 434 -0.25 -22.54 9.96
C LYS A 434 0.59 -21.55 9.15
N PRO A 435 1.72 -21.06 9.68
CA PRO A 435 2.64 -20.23 8.93
C PRO A 435 3.14 -20.97 7.68
N ALA A 436 3.07 -20.31 6.52
CA ALA A 436 3.71 -20.77 5.31
C ALA A 436 5.24 -20.64 5.42
N ALA A 437 6.00 -21.31 4.54
CA ALA A 437 7.46 -21.37 4.62
C ALA A 437 8.14 -19.98 4.58
N ASP A 438 7.52 -19.01 3.91
CA ASP A 438 7.97 -17.61 3.84
C ASP A 438 7.68 -16.79 5.11
N ASN A 439 6.74 -17.26 5.95
CA ASN A 439 6.38 -16.69 7.25
C ASN A 439 7.01 -17.43 8.44
N GLY A 440 8.13 -18.11 8.19
CA GLY A 440 9.03 -18.66 9.21
C GLY A 440 8.67 -20.04 9.76
N LYS A 441 9.69 -20.71 10.31
CA LYS A 441 9.56 -22.01 10.99
C LYS A 441 8.73 -21.86 12.28
N TYR A 442 7.96 -22.89 12.58
CA TYR A 442 7.18 -23.04 13.81
C TYR A 442 7.28 -24.48 14.32
N ASP A 443 7.03 -24.70 15.62
CA ASP A 443 6.96 -26.03 16.21
C ASP A 443 5.52 -26.55 16.13
N GLU A 444 5.30 -27.64 15.40
CA GLU A 444 3.96 -28.19 15.18
C GLU A 444 3.30 -28.74 16.45
N ALA A 445 4.07 -29.31 17.38
CA ALA A 445 3.54 -29.84 18.63
C ALA A 445 3.09 -28.69 19.54
N LEU A 446 3.89 -27.63 19.66
CA LEU A 446 3.51 -26.43 20.42
C LEU A 446 2.31 -25.74 19.77
N TRP A 447 2.29 -25.64 18.43
CA TRP A 447 1.19 -25.00 17.70
C TRP A 447 -0.15 -25.71 17.93
N ASN A 448 -0.19 -27.05 17.80
CA ASN A 448 -1.42 -27.83 17.97
C ASN A 448 -1.97 -27.79 19.40
N ASN A 449 -1.12 -27.49 20.39
CA ASN A 449 -1.47 -27.39 21.80
C ASN A 449 -1.55 -25.95 22.31
N ALA A 450 -1.37 -24.94 21.44
CA ALA A 450 -1.32 -23.53 21.82
C ALA A 450 -2.57 -23.04 22.57
N TRP A 451 -3.71 -23.68 22.33
CA TRP A 451 -5.00 -23.36 22.92
C TRP A 451 -5.17 -23.85 24.37
N GLU A 452 -4.27 -24.69 24.88
CA GLU A 452 -4.44 -25.37 26.18
C GLU A 452 -4.28 -24.43 27.39
N SER A 453 -3.38 -23.45 27.29
CA SER A 453 -3.13 -22.48 28.36
C SER A 453 -2.42 -21.22 27.85
N VAL A 454 -2.31 -20.21 28.73
CA VAL A 454 -1.50 -19.00 28.51
C VAL A 454 -0.05 -19.38 28.18
N GLU A 455 0.53 -20.30 28.94
CA GLU A 455 1.90 -20.77 28.77
C GLU A 455 2.07 -21.56 27.47
N ALA A 456 1.08 -22.37 27.09
CA ALA A 456 1.10 -23.09 25.81
C ALA A 456 1.03 -22.12 24.62
N CYS A 457 0.20 -21.09 24.70
CA CYS A 457 0.11 -20.03 23.69
C CYS A 457 1.42 -19.25 23.57
N GLN A 458 2.01 -18.87 24.71
CA GLN A 458 3.33 -18.25 24.76
C GLN A 458 4.40 -19.15 24.13
N ALA A 459 4.44 -20.43 24.50
CA ALA A 459 5.40 -21.39 23.98
C ALA A 459 5.26 -21.59 22.46
N ALA A 460 4.02 -21.63 21.95
CA ALA A 460 3.76 -21.70 20.50
C ALA A 460 4.27 -20.45 19.77
N CYS A 461 4.02 -19.26 20.32
CA CYS A 461 4.59 -18.01 19.79
C CYS A 461 6.12 -18.00 19.88
N GLU A 462 6.69 -18.52 20.97
CA GLU A 462 8.14 -18.66 21.11
C GLU A 462 8.73 -19.61 20.06
N GLY A 463 8.06 -20.73 19.80
CA GLY A 463 8.40 -21.70 18.77
C GLY A 463 8.22 -21.17 17.34
N TRP A 464 7.34 -20.19 17.14
CA TRP A 464 7.19 -19.52 15.85
C TRP A 464 8.18 -18.37 15.68
N THR A 465 9.09 -18.55 14.73
CA THR A 465 10.23 -17.67 14.51
C THR A 465 9.89 -16.25 14.04
N LYS A 466 8.69 -16.00 13.50
CA LYS A 466 8.19 -14.64 13.17
C LYS A 466 7.30 -14.04 14.25
N CYS A 467 6.88 -14.80 15.25
CA CYS A 467 5.95 -14.29 16.24
C CYS A 467 6.55 -13.12 17.02
N MET A 468 5.81 -12.02 17.07
CA MET A 468 6.15 -10.79 17.79
C MET A 468 5.29 -10.57 19.02
N GLN A 469 4.08 -11.14 19.05
CA GLN A 469 3.18 -11.05 20.18
C GLN A 469 2.15 -12.19 20.16
N TRP A 470 1.49 -12.39 21.29
CA TRP A 470 0.42 -13.35 21.44
C TRP A 470 -0.67 -12.83 22.39
N ASN A 471 -1.87 -13.39 22.28
CA ASN A 471 -2.99 -13.15 23.16
C ASN A 471 -3.71 -14.47 23.46
N PHE A 472 -4.11 -14.68 24.69
CA PHE A 472 -4.85 -15.86 25.11
C PHE A 472 -6.16 -15.47 25.80
N VAL A 473 -7.26 -16.12 25.40
CA VAL A 473 -8.60 -15.94 25.97
C VAL A 473 -9.29 -17.29 26.05
N GLU A 474 -9.58 -17.78 27.26
CA GLU A 474 -10.20 -19.09 27.52
C GLU A 474 -9.51 -20.28 26.85
N ASP A 475 -9.90 -20.63 25.62
CA ASP A 475 -9.36 -21.72 24.80
C ASP A 475 -8.89 -21.24 23.42
N LEU A 476 -8.64 -19.94 23.26
CA LEU A 476 -8.24 -19.29 22.02
C LEU A 476 -6.87 -18.63 22.20
N CYS A 477 -5.87 -19.19 21.53
CA CYS A 477 -4.56 -18.58 21.35
C CYS A 477 -4.52 -17.81 20.03
N LYS A 478 -4.14 -16.54 20.10
CA LYS A 478 -3.90 -15.68 18.94
C LYS A 478 -2.44 -15.30 18.90
N MET A 479 -1.83 -15.32 17.71
CA MET A 479 -0.43 -14.98 17.49
C MET A 479 -0.27 -14.03 16.31
N ASP A 480 0.73 -13.15 16.37
CA ASP A 480 0.95 -12.13 15.35
C ASP A 480 2.44 -11.95 15.03
N ASP A 481 2.75 -11.60 13.78
CA ASP A 481 4.10 -11.26 13.31
C ASP A 481 4.39 -9.74 13.40
N LYS A 482 3.47 -8.97 13.98
CA LYS A 482 3.57 -7.52 14.20
C LYS A 482 3.36 -7.21 15.68
N ILE A 483 3.83 -6.04 16.11
CA ILE A 483 3.57 -5.55 17.46
C ILE A 483 2.47 -4.49 17.42
N TYR A 484 1.45 -4.69 18.22
CA TYR A 484 0.48 -3.68 18.61
C TYR A 484 0.60 -3.44 20.11
N MET A 485 0.41 -2.20 20.57
CA MET A 485 0.33 -1.96 22.00
C MET A 485 -0.99 -2.46 22.58
N GLY A 486 -2.10 -2.30 21.86
CA GLY A 486 -3.43 -2.70 22.32
C GLY A 486 -4.00 -1.85 23.44
N GLN A 487 -5.00 -2.39 24.13
CA GLN A 487 -5.71 -1.71 25.21
C GLN A 487 -6.07 -2.65 26.36
N GLY A 488 -6.11 -2.08 27.57
CA GLY A 488 -6.47 -2.80 28.80
C GLY A 488 -7.84 -2.47 29.35
N TYR A 489 -8.41 -3.41 30.11
CA TYR A 489 -9.67 -3.25 30.82
C TYR A 489 -9.42 -2.92 32.31
N ALA A 490 -9.68 -1.68 32.70
CA ALA A 490 -9.54 -1.28 34.10
C ALA A 490 -10.59 -1.98 35.00
N PRO A 491 -10.29 -2.26 36.29
CA PRO A 491 -11.20 -2.98 37.19
C PRO A 491 -12.62 -2.41 37.29
N GLY A 492 -12.78 -1.08 37.15
CA GLY A 492 -14.06 -0.40 37.24
C GLY A 492 -14.89 -0.41 35.94
N MET A 493 -14.32 -0.81 34.80
CA MET A 493 -15.01 -0.76 33.51
C MET A 493 -16.08 -1.84 33.41
N SER A 494 -17.23 -1.50 32.83
CA SER A 494 -18.31 -2.48 32.57
C SER A 494 -17.82 -3.61 31.65
N GLN A 495 -17.00 -3.27 30.66
CA GLN A 495 -16.38 -4.23 29.75
C GLN A 495 -15.61 -5.33 30.49
N ARG A 496 -14.90 -5.01 31.57
CA ARG A 496 -14.18 -6.01 32.39
C ARG A 496 -15.12 -6.99 33.08
N LYS A 497 -16.35 -6.58 33.38
CA LYS A 497 -17.36 -7.43 34.04
C LYS A 497 -18.04 -8.38 33.06
N THR A 498 -18.00 -8.07 31.76
CA THR A 498 -18.71 -8.82 30.72
C THR A 498 -17.77 -9.52 29.73
N ALA A 499 -16.52 -9.09 29.62
CA ALA A 499 -15.52 -9.69 28.75
C ALA A 499 -14.79 -10.83 29.45
N LEU A 500 -14.29 -11.76 28.64
CA LEU A 500 -13.36 -12.80 29.08
C LEU A 500 -11.99 -12.18 29.37
N MET A 501 -11.21 -12.83 30.24
CA MET A 501 -9.88 -12.32 30.57
C MET A 501 -8.92 -12.56 29.40
N HIS A 502 -8.43 -11.48 28.82
CA HIS A 502 -7.34 -11.49 27.85
C HIS A 502 -6.00 -11.46 28.56
N THR A 503 -5.10 -12.37 28.21
CA THR A 503 -3.69 -12.31 28.62
C THR A 503 -2.84 -12.09 27.38
N SER A 504 -2.19 -10.94 27.29
CA SER A 504 -1.36 -10.55 26.15
C SER A 504 0.11 -10.55 26.51
N GLY A 505 0.95 -11.08 25.62
CA GLY A 505 2.40 -11.03 25.75
C GLY A 505 3.08 -10.45 24.52
N TRP A 506 4.27 -9.89 24.71
CA TRP A 506 5.08 -9.28 23.66
C TRP A 506 6.48 -9.84 23.64
N MET A 507 6.94 -10.18 22.45
CA MET A 507 8.30 -10.63 22.20
C MET A 507 9.25 -9.42 21.99
N TYR A 508 9.14 -8.39 22.83
CA TYR A 508 9.82 -7.09 22.65
C TYR A 508 11.36 -7.17 22.69
N LYS A 509 11.91 -8.22 23.29
CA LYS A 509 13.35 -8.53 23.27
C LYS A 509 13.82 -9.03 21.90
N ARG A 510 12.89 -9.51 21.07
CA ARG A 510 13.20 -9.87 19.70
C ARG A 510 13.12 -8.59 18.85
N PRO A 511 14.18 -8.19 18.13
CA PRO A 511 14.15 -6.89 17.50
C PRO A 511 13.24 -6.93 16.26
N VAL A 512 12.35 -5.95 16.15
CA VAL A 512 11.39 -5.82 15.03
C VAL A 512 12.09 -5.71 13.66
N ALA A 513 13.35 -5.25 13.65
CA ALA A 513 14.23 -5.21 12.47
C ALA A 513 15.04 -6.51 12.22
N ASP A 514 15.14 -7.40 13.21
CA ASP A 514 16.04 -8.58 13.20
C ASP A 514 15.28 -9.90 12.99
N HIS A 515 13.96 -9.88 12.86
CA HIS A 515 13.19 -11.09 12.62
C HIS A 515 13.28 -11.65 11.20
N GLN A 516 13.93 -10.95 10.30
CA GLN A 516 14.54 -11.62 9.15
C GLN A 516 15.86 -12.29 9.54
N SER A 517 16.74 -11.67 10.33
CA SER A 517 18.08 -12.21 10.63
C SER A 517 18.08 -13.49 11.49
N LYS A 518 17.18 -13.64 12.48
CA LYS A 518 17.11 -14.89 13.28
C LYS A 518 16.44 -16.07 12.57
N LEU A 519 15.65 -15.80 11.53
CA LEU A 519 15.18 -16.83 10.60
C LEU A 519 16.26 -17.27 9.62
N TYR A 520 17.22 -16.39 9.33
CA TYR A 520 18.43 -16.77 8.62
C TYR A 520 19.34 -17.66 9.50
N ASN A 521 19.46 -17.39 10.80
CA ASN A 521 20.30 -18.23 11.68
C ASN A 521 19.69 -19.60 12.04
N SER A 522 18.39 -19.84 11.91
CA SER A 522 17.78 -21.19 12.05
C SER A 522 17.51 -21.87 10.70
N MET A 523 17.81 -21.18 9.60
CA MET A 523 18.02 -21.78 8.29
C MET A 523 19.51 -22.00 8.01
N ASP A 524 20.42 -21.59 8.90
CA ASP A 524 21.86 -21.91 8.78
C ASP A 524 22.11 -23.44 8.76
N SER A 525 21.31 -24.26 9.44
CA SER A 525 21.53 -25.72 9.40
C SER A 525 21.10 -26.38 8.09
N ASP A 526 20.19 -25.75 7.33
CA ASP A 526 19.63 -26.32 6.08
C ASP A 526 20.02 -25.52 4.82
N LEU A 527 20.71 -24.38 4.99
CA LEU A 527 21.25 -23.53 3.91
C LEU A 527 22.79 -23.44 3.93
N GLU A 528 23.46 -24.14 4.84
CA GLU A 528 24.91 -24.40 4.71
C GLU A 528 25.27 -25.11 3.39
N ASP A 529 24.29 -25.67 2.66
CA ASP A 529 24.50 -26.40 1.41
C ASP A 529 24.11 -25.64 0.13
N LEU A 530 23.71 -24.36 0.22
CA LEU A 530 23.50 -23.51 -0.96
C LEU A 530 24.11 -22.11 -0.77
N GLU A 531 25.44 -22.04 -0.87
CA GLU A 531 26.19 -20.77 -0.89
C GLU A 531 25.65 -19.82 -1.99
N SER A 532 24.92 -18.77 -1.59
CA SER A 532 24.71 -17.55 -2.39
C SER A 532 25.41 -16.37 -1.70
N ARG A 533 26.74 -16.34 -1.80
CA ARG A 533 27.51 -15.19 -1.36
C ARG A 533 27.35 -14.11 -2.43
N ILE A 534 26.83 -12.92 -2.11
CA ILE A 534 27.06 -11.75 -2.96
C ILE A 534 28.58 -11.61 -3.06
N THR A 535 29.17 -12.03 -4.18
CA THR A 535 30.63 -12.07 -4.36
C THR A 535 31.20 -10.73 -4.79
N ALA A 536 30.33 -9.81 -5.25
CA ALA A 536 30.71 -8.48 -5.71
C ALA A 536 31.14 -7.57 -4.55
N ARG A 537 32.25 -6.84 -4.70
CA ARG A 537 32.71 -5.91 -3.67
C ARG A 537 31.69 -4.78 -3.49
N PRO A 538 31.53 -4.21 -2.28
CA PRO A 538 30.65 -3.06 -2.04
C PRO A 538 30.85 -1.90 -3.04
N ARG A 539 32.09 -1.65 -3.46
CA ARG A 539 32.41 -0.65 -4.50
C ARG A 539 31.74 -0.95 -5.83
N ASP A 540 31.77 -2.22 -6.25
CA ASP A 540 31.20 -2.65 -7.52
C ASP A 540 29.67 -2.54 -7.49
N ILE A 541 29.05 -2.82 -6.33
CA ILE A 541 27.62 -2.62 -6.09
C ILE A 541 27.24 -1.13 -6.19
N VAL A 542 27.94 -0.24 -5.50
CA VAL A 542 27.66 1.21 -5.58
C VAL A 542 27.84 1.73 -7.01
N ARG A 543 28.77 1.15 -7.79
CA ARG A 543 28.99 1.50 -9.20
C ARG A 543 27.75 1.28 -10.06
N LEU A 544 26.94 0.26 -9.75
CA LEU A 544 25.67 -0.01 -10.46
C LEU A 544 24.69 1.15 -10.39
N PHE A 545 24.75 1.96 -9.32
CA PHE A 545 23.87 3.10 -9.08
C PHE A 545 24.47 4.43 -9.51
N GLN A 546 25.70 4.47 -10.05
CA GLN A 546 26.34 5.70 -10.50
C GLN A 546 26.01 6.02 -11.96
N CYS A 547 25.69 7.28 -12.23
CA CYS A 547 25.45 7.78 -13.57
C CYS A 547 26.79 7.88 -14.31
N PRO A 548 26.97 7.27 -15.49
CA PRO A 548 28.26 7.37 -16.18
C PRO A 548 28.58 8.76 -16.73
N LYS A 549 27.61 9.68 -16.78
CA LYS A 549 27.81 11.06 -17.25
C LYS A 549 28.26 12.01 -16.14
N CYS A 550 27.51 12.07 -15.03
CA CYS A 550 27.85 12.96 -13.92
C CYS A 550 28.67 12.27 -12.82
N GLU A 551 28.82 10.95 -12.92
CA GLU A 551 29.57 10.06 -12.02
C GLU A 551 29.04 10.04 -10.58
N LYS A 552 27.90 10.69 -10.33
CA LYS A 552 27.17 10.66 -9.05
C LYS A 552 26.17 9.52 -9.02
N ILE A 553 25.67 9.18 -7.85
CA ILE A 553 24.48 8.33 -7.73
C ILE A 553 23.35 8.91 -8.61
N ILE A 554 22.71 8.04 -9.40
CA ILE A 554 21.68 8.43 -10.37
C ILE A 554 20.53 9.13 -9.64
N LYS A 555 20.01 10.20 -10.25
CA LYS A 555 18.78 10.88 -9.83
C LYS A 555 17.83 10.90 -11.00
N ASP A 556 16.56 10.57 -10.77
CA ASP A 556 15.53 10.44 -11.81
C ASP A 556 16.01 9.48 -12.93
N PRO A 557 16.15 8.18 -12.65
CA PRO A 557 16.75 7.23 -13.58
C PRO A 557 15.94 7.13 -14.88
N VAL A 558 16.62 7.28 -16.00
CA VAL A 558 16.06 7.04 -17.33
C VAL A 558 16.93 6.08 -18.13
N ALA A 559 16.28 5.19 -18.87
CA ALA A 559 16.89 4.35 -19.88
C ALA A 559 16.94 5.11 -21.22
N THR A 560 18.12 5.17 -21.82
CA THR A 560 18.31 5.70 -23.17
C THR A 560 17.99 4.63 -24.23
N PRO A 561 17.72 5.03 -25.50
CA PRO A 561 17.48 4.07 -26.59
C PRO A 561 18.65 3.13 -26.91
N CYS A 562 19.83 3.36 -26.34
CA CYS A 562 20.96 2.44 -26.46
C CYS A 562 21.05 1.42 -25.30
N GLY A 563 20.05 1.39 -24.41
CA GLY A 563 19.94 0.43 -23.31
C GLY A 563 20.81 0.77 -22.10
N ARG A 564 21.05 2.07 -21.84
CA ARG A 564 21.90 2.57 -20.76
C ARG A 564 21.16 3.51 -19.82
N HIS A 565 21.51 3.46 -18.54
CA HIS A 565 20.91 4.30 -17.50
C HIS A 565 21.73 5.55 -17.20
N ALA A 566 21.04 6.67 -17.03
CA ALA A 566 21.62 7.92 -16.54
C ALA A 566 20.57 8.76 -15.81
N CYS A 567 21.02 9.82 -15.14
CA CYS A 567 20.08 10.81 -14.64
C CYS A 567 19.31 11.45 -15.81
N LEU A 568 18.03 11.74 -15.63
CA LEU A 568 17.26 12.53 -16.59
C LEU A 568 17.97 13.85 -16.93
N SER A 569 18.57 14.49 -15.93
CA SER A 569 19.32 15.74 -16.12
C SER A 569 20.61 15.59 -16.92
N CYS A 570 21.14 14.38 -16.99
CA CYS A 570 22.31 14.05 -17.77
C CYS A 570 21.94 13.76 -19.22
N VAL A 571 20.79 13.13 -19.47
CA VAL A 571 20.32 12.83 -20.83
C VAL A 571 19.68 14.06 -21.49
N ILE A 572 18.92 14.85 -20.73
CA ILE A 572 18.28 16.10 -21.18
C ILE A 572 18.80 17.27 -20.33
N PRO A 573 19.97 17.84 -20.67
CA PRO A 573 20.61 18.88 -19.86
C PRO A 573 19.79 20.18 -19.78
N ASP A 574 19.17 20.59 -20.89
CA ASP A 574 18.37 21.81 -20.94
C ASP A 574 17.08 21.67 -20.10
N PRO A 575 16.91 22.46 -19.03
CA PRO A 575 15.72 22.40 -18.18
C PRO A 575 14.42 22.67 -18.94
N ARG A 576 14.43 23.52 -19.98
CA ARG A 576 13.23 23.84 -20.75
C ARG A 576 12.76 22.65 -21.59
N THR A 577 13.69 22.03 -22.30
CA THR A 577 13.44 20.79 -23.04
C THR A 577 12.99 19.66 -22.11
N ARG A 578 13.54 19.57 -20.89
CA ARG A 578 13.12 18.56 -19.90
C ARG A 578 11.69 18.75 -19.42
N VAL A 579 11.31 19.96 -19.02
CA VAL A 579 9.94 20.28 -18.59
C VAL A 579 8.94 20.02 -19.73
N ARG A 580 9.33 20.29 -20.98
CA ARG A 580 8.50 20.02 -22.15
C ARG A 580 8.35 18.51 -22.41
N TRP A 581 9.44 17.77 -22.34
CA TRP A 581 9.45 16.30 -22.45
C TRP A 581 8.59 15.64 -21.36
N GLU A 582 8.72 16.06 -20.10
CA GLU A 582 7.92 15.55 -18.97
C GLU A 582 6.42 15.78 -19.16
N ARG A 583 6.03 16.93 -19.73
CA ARG A 583 4.62 17.30 -19.93
C ARG A 583 3.96 16.58 -21.10
N THR A 584 4.66 16.46 -22.23
CA THR A 584 4.02 16.02 -23.48
C THR A 584 4.38 14.60 -23.88
N ARG A 585 5.51 14.05 -23.42
CA ARG A 585 6.10 12.76 -23.85
C ARG A 585 6.09 12.50 -25.36
N SER A 586 6.00 13.58 -26.14
CA SER A 586 5.80 13.58 -27.61
C SER A 586 6.69 14.60 -28.31
N ASP A 587 7.54 15.31 -27.56
CA ASP A 587 8.54 16.21 -28.14
C ASP A 587 9.59 15.36 -28.87
N ALA A 588 9.54 15.33 -30.21
CA ALA A 588 10.43 14.58 -31.06
C ALA A 588 11.81 15.26 -31.26
N SER A 589 12.34 15.88 -30.21
CA SER A 589 13.64 16.54 -30.25
C SER A 589 14.77 15.50 -30.27
N LEU A 590 15.83 15.79 -31.02
CA LEU A 590 17.04 14.96 -31.03
C LEU A 590 17.98 15.43 -29.92
N VAL A 591 18.40 14.51 -29.06
CA VAL A 591 19.43 14.72 -28.04
C VAL A 591 20.61 13.79 -28.29
N ASP A 592 21.82 14.33 -28.19
CA ASP A 592 23.01 13.51 -28.31
C ASP A 592 23.13 12.55 -27.14
N CYS A 593 23.36 11.28 -27.45
CA CYS A 593 23.54 10.27 -26.43
C CYS A 593 24.73 10.66 -25.54
N PRO A 594 24.55 10.72 -24.21
CA PRO A 594 25.63 11.09 -23.31
C PRO A 594 26.78 10.06 -23.27
N PHE A 595 26.56 8.89 -23.87
CA PHE A 595 27.53 7.79 -23.97
C PHE A 595 28.25 7.84 -25.33
N ALA A 596 28.98 8.93 -25.60
CA ALA A 596 29.60 9.17 -26.90
C ALA A 596 30.61 8.08 -27.31
N ALA A 597 31.33 7.50 -26.36
CA ALA A 597 32.33 6.46 -26.61
C ALA A 597 31.73 5.10 -27.03
N GLU A 598 30.47 4.83 -26.71
CA GLU A 598 29.86 3.50 -26.87
C GLU A 598 28.68 3.53 -27.84
N CYS A 599 27.91 4.62 -27.84
CA CYS A 599 26.77 4.81 -28.72
C CYS A 599 27.07 5.85 -29.80
N GLY A 600 27.46 7.06 -29.42
CA GLY A 600 27.82 8.15 -30.34
C GLY A 600 26.70 8.63 -31.27
N LYS A 601 25.44 8.24 -31.04
CA LYS A 601 24.27 8.60 -31.87
C LYS A 601 23.42 9.68 -31.21
N SER A 602 22.67 10.44 -32.00
CA SER A 602 21.58 11.27 -31.49
C SER A 602 20.31 10.43 -31.35
N HIS A 603 19.62 10.57 -30.23
CA HIS A 603 18.41 9.85 -29.87
C HIS A 603 17.21 10.78 -29.86
N ASN A 604 16.06 10.28 -30.29
CA ASN A 604 14.81 11.00 -30.13
C ASN A 604 14.41 10.97 -28.64
N THR A 605 14.06 12.12 -28.08
CA THR A 605 13.63 12.23 -26.68
C THR A 605 12.39 11.40 -26.37
N ASN A 606 11.51 11.11 -27.35
CA ASN A 606 10.36 10.22 -27.16
C ASN A 606 10.71 8.77 -26.84
N HIS A 607 11.96 8.35 -27.10
CA HIS A 607 12.43 7.00 -26.81
C HIS A 607 13.28 6.94 -25.51
N ILE A 608 13.40 8.06 -24.79
CA ILE A 608 13.94 8.05 -23.42
C ILE A 608 12.81 7.59 -22.51
N ILE A 609 13.10 6.60 -21.68
CA ILE A 609 12.07 5.90 -20.88
C ILE A 609 12.45 6.05 -19.41
N GLY A 610 11.51 6.49 -18.56
CA GLY A 610 11.72 6.41 -17.11
C GLY A 610 11.64 4.94 -16.70
N ASP A 611 12.69 4.40 -16.07
CA ASP A 611 12.74 2.98 -15.71
C ASP A 611 12.21 2.79 -14.28
N SER A 612 11.01 2.22 -14.16
CA SER A 612 10.34 2.09 -12.86
C SER A 612 11.06 1.12 -11.94
N GLU A 613 11.57 0.02 -12.47
CA GLU A 613 12.21 -1.06 -11.74
C GLU A 613 13.57 -0.62 -11.20
N PHE A 614 14.36 0.11 -12.00
CA PHE A 614 15.60 0.71 -11.54
C PHE A 614 15.36 1.82 -10.50
N CYS A 615 14.30 2.63 -10.67
CA CYS A 615 13.91 3.63 -9.68
C CYS A 615 13.55 2.99 -8.33
N ILE A 616 12.77 1.91 -8.36
CA ILE A 616 12.43 1.13 -7.17
C ILE A 616 13.70 0.55 -6.53
N ALA A 617 14.60 -0.03 -7.31
CA ALA A 617 15.87 -0.56 -6.80
C ALA A 617 16.72 0.54 -6.12
N LEU A 618 16.80 1.73 -6.71
CA LEU A 618 17.51 2.86 -6.13
C LEU A 618 16.90 3.27 -4.78
N ASN A 619 15.57 3.45 -4.74
CA ASN A 619 14.86 3.85 -3.52
C ASN A 619 15.00 2.81 -2.40
N LEU A 620 14.85 1.52 -2.72
CA LEU A 620 15.04 0.44 -1.76
C LEU A 620 16.46 0.43 -1.19
N MET A 621 17.49 0.66 -2.01
CA MET A 621 18.87 0.76 -1.54
C MET A 621 19.06 1.96 -0.61
N GLU A 622 18.54 3.13 -0.98
CA GLU A 622 18.58 4.32 -0.12
C GLU A 622 17.87 4.11 1.22
N ASP A 623 16.74 3.41 1.24
CA ASP A 623 16.02 3.05 2.46
C ASP A 623 16.84 2.13 3.37
N GLN A 624 17.48 1.10 2.80
CA GLN A 624 18.38 0.22 3.54
C GLN A 624 19.58 0.99 4.13
N LEU A 625 20.19 1.87 3.33
CA LEU A 625 21.32 2.69 3.77
C LEU A 625 20.91 3.73 4.82
N SER A 626 19.73 4.31 4.72
CA SER A 626 19.17 5.24 5.72
C SER A 626 18.97 4.55 7.07
N CYS A 627 18.42 3.33 7.06
CA CYS A 627 18.31 2.49 8.26
C CYS A 627 19.70 2.16 8.84
N TRP A 628 20.64 1.75 7.99
CA TRP A 628 22.01 1.44 8.39
C TRP A 628 22.71 2.65 9.01
N ARG A 629 22.48 3.85 8.48
CA ARG A 629 23.04 5.12 8.97
C ARG A 629 22.76 5.34 10.46
N GLY A 630 21.52 5.10 10.89
CA GLY A 630 21.13 5.23 12.29
C GLY A 630 21.77 4.18 13.20
N LEU A 631 21.88 2.94 12.73
CA LEU A 631 22.51 1.85 13.49
C LEU A 631 24.04 2.05 13.59
N ALA A 632 24.69 2.38 12.48
CA ALA A 632 26.13 2.64 12.42
C ALA A 632 26.54 3.80 13.34
N ALA A 633 25.73 4.85 13.43
CA ALA A 633 25.94 5.95 14.36
C ALA A 633 25.85 5.51 15.83
N ARG A 634 24.87 4.67 16.19
CA ARG A 634 24.70 4.14 17.57
C ARG A 634 25.83 3.20 17.96
N LEU A 635 26.29 2.38 17.01
CA LEU A 635 27.41 1.46 17.19
C LEU A 635 28.77 2.16 17.15
N GLY A 636 28.82 3.46 16.85
CA GLY A 636 30.06 4.24 16.77
C GLY A 636 31.00 3.73 15.68
N LEU A 637 30.46 3.18 14.58
CA LEU A 637 31.27 2.57 13.53
C LEU A 637 32.17 3.59 12.85
N TYR A 638 33.36 3.17 12.45
CA TYR A 638 34.34 4.06 11.86
C TYR A 638 35.14 3.35 10.77
N ALA A 639 35.34 4.02 9.64
CA ALA A 639 36.21 3.57 8.56
C ALA A 639 37.08 4.73 8.09
N ARG A 640 38.39 4.50 7.89
CA ARG A 640 39.25 5.44 7.18
C ARG A 640 39.29 5.03 5.71
N VAL A 641 38.89 5.96 4.85
CA VAL A 641 38.63 5.68 3.43
C VAL A 641 39.54 6.53 2.58
N SER A 642 40.30 5.88 1.69
CA SER A 642 41.19 6.52 0.73
C SER A 642 40.71 6.28 -0.70
N VAL A 643 40.62 7.35 -1.51
CA VAL A 643 40.23 7.28 -2.92
C VAL A 643 41.47 7.34 -3.82
N VAL A 644 41.57 6.42 -4.78
CA VAL A 644 42.69 6.29 -5.73
C VAL A 644 42.20 6.27 -7.18
N ASP A 645 43.08 6.64 -8.13
CA ASP A 645 42.81 6.56 -9.56
C ASP A 645 42.75 5.11 -10.08
N ALA A 646 42.04 4.91 -11.19
CA ALA A 646 41.90 3.61 -11.89
C ALA A 646 43.25 3.01 -12.37
N GLY A 647 44.32 3.80 -12.35
CA GLY A 647 45.58 3.58 -13.06
C GLY A 647 46.69 2.82 -12.31
N GLY A 648 46.42 2.10 -11.23
CA GLY A 648 47.38 1.08 -10.78
C GLY A 648 47.36 0.73 -9.30
N ILE A 649 46.84 -0.47 -9.00
CA ILE A 649 47.35 -1.31 -7.89
C ILE A 649 47.27 -2.79 -8.32
N PRO A 650 48.39 -3.46 -8.64
CA PRO A 650 48.54 -4.89 -8.38
C PRO A 650 48.50 -5.09 -6.86
N ALA A 651 47.93 -6.21 -6.38
CA ALA A 651 47.64 -6.53 -4.97
C ALA A 651 48.79 -6.40 -3.94
N SER A 652 49.98 -5.94 -4.34
CA SER A 652 51.18 -5.79 -3.50
C SER A 652 51.96 -4.46 -3.63
N SER A 653 51.47 -3.40 -4.29
CA SER A 653 52.26 -2.13 -4.38
C SER A 653 51.48 -0.82 -4.27
N THR A 654 51.89 0.04 -3.33
CA THR A 654 51.43 1.41 -3.08
C THR A 654 51.96 2.44 -4.09
N ARG A 655 51.46 2.43 -5.34
CA ARG A 655 51.73 3.53 -6.31
C ARG A 655 50.53 3.87 -7.22
N GLY A 656 49.38 4.17 -6.61
CA GLY A 656 48.32 5.01 -7.22
C GLY A 656 48.38 6.42 -6.62
N ARG A 657 47.88 7.45 -7.32
CA ARG A 657 47.88 8.82 -6.77
C ARG A 657 46.72 8.96 -5.79
N LEU A 658 47.01 9.20 -4.51
CA LEU A 658 45.98 9.36 -3.48
C LEU A 658 45.33 10.74 -3.60
N PHE A 659 44.00 10.79 -3.77
CA PHE A 659 43.25 12.03 -3.97
C PHE A 659 42.58 12.55 -2.70
N LEU A 660 42.16 11.64 -1.82
CA LEU A 660 41.45 11.97 -0.60
C LEU A 660 41.62 10.84 0.40
N GLU A 661 42.01 11.18 1.62
CA GLU A 661 41.94 10.30 2.79
C GLU A 661 41.07 11.00 3.82
N ARG A 662 39.96 10.37 4.23
CA ARG A 662 39.09 10.93 5.27
C ARG A 662 38.60 9.87 6.27
N PRO A 663 38.50 10.24 7.55
CA PRO A 663 37.74 9.47 8.51
C PRO A 663 36.25 9.53 8.17
N TYR A 664 35.57 8.40 8.19
CA TYR A 664 34.14 8.28 7.97
C TYR A 664 33.50 7.54 9.14
N ARG A 665 32.64 8.25 9.90
CA ARG A 665 32.13 7.82 11.22
C ARG A 665 30.89 6.92 11.16
N LEU A 666 30.65 6.22 10.05
CA LEU A 666 29.46 5.38 9.85
C LEU A 666 29.75 4.08 9.08
N GLY A 667 31.01 3.65 8.96
CA GLY A 667 31.38 2.41 8.25
C GLY A 667 31.75 2.60 6.78
N LYS A 668 32.11 1.49 6.10
CA LYS A 668 32.68 1.45 4.75
C LYS A 668 31.61 1.66 3.69
N LEU A 669 30.50 0.90 3.73
CA LEU A 669 29.46 0.94 2.69
C LEU A 669 28.84 2.35 2.55
N LEU A 670 28.51 3.00 3.67
CA LEU A 670 28.00 4.37 3.68
C LEU A 670 29.03 5.38 3.18
N ALA A 671 30.31 5.16 3.45
CA ALA A 671 31.37 6.03 2.93
C ALA A 671 31.42 5.99 1.40
N ILE A 672 31.40 4.81 0.79
CA ILE A 672 31.41 4.68 -0.68
C ILE A 672 30.18 5.37 -1.28
N TRP A 673 29.00 5.10 -0.72
CA TRP A 673 27.74 5.66 -1.22
C TRP A 673 27.72 7.19 -1.15
N ASP A 674 28.11 7.76 -0.01
CA ASP A 674 28.17 9.21 0.16
C ASP A 674 29.22 9.86 -0.76
N LEU A 675 30.43 9.27 -0.84
CA LEU A 675 31.48 9.78 -1.73
C LEU A 675 31.03 9.78 -3.20
N ALA A 676 30.31 8.73 -3.63
CA ALA A 676 29.70 8.67 -4.95
C ALA A 676 28.58 9.72 -5.09
N THR A 677 27.71 9.87 -4.08
CA THR A 677 26.61 10.86 -4.07
C THR A 677 27.11 12.29 -4.26
N PHE A 678 28.22 12.64 -3.59
CA PHE A 678 28.85 13.96 -3.71
C PHE A 678 29.70 14.12 -4.97
N GLY A 679 29.89 13.06 -5.76
CA GLY A 679 30.72 13.06 -6.99
C GLY A 679 32.22 13.12 -6.73
N ILE A 680 32.63 12.79 -5.50
CA ILE A 680 34.03 12.70 -5.07
C ILE A 680 34.63 11.37 -5.56
N LEU A 681 33.86 10.28 -5.46
CA LEU A 681 34.25 8.97 -5.98
C LEU A 681 33.76 8.82 -7.42
N LYS A 682 34.71 8.90 -8.36
CA LYS A 682 34.47 8.77 -9.80
C LYS A 682 34.07 7.35 -10.20
N LEU A 683 33.48 7.18 -11.39
CA LEU A 683 32.96 5.89 -11.84
C LEU A 683 34.06 4.83 -11.94
N ASP A 684 35.24 5.21 -12.44
CA ASP A 684 36.45 4.40 -12.54
C ASP A 684 37.33 4.42 -11.27
N GLY A 685 37.04 5.32 -10.33
CA GLY A 685 37.76 5.46 -9.07
C GLY A 685 37.58 4.24 -8.16
N GLU A 686 38.67 3.87 -7.46
CA GLU A 686 38.72 2.77 -6.50
C GLU A 686 38.90 3.30 -5.07
N VAL A 687 38.60 2.45 -4.08
CA VAL A 687 38.61 2.79 -2.67
C VAL A 687 39.45 1.79 -1.88
N ILE A 688 40.32 2.31 -1.01
CA ILE A 688 41.14 1.53 -0.07
C ILE A 688 40.69 1.84 1.34
N TYR A 689 40.51 0.79 2.15
CA TYR A 689 40.27 0.90 3.59
C TYR A 689 41.56 0.64 4.33
N SER A 690 41.96 1.55 5.21
CA SER A 690 43.06 1.32 6.14
C SER A 690 42.49 1.01 7.52
N GLU A 691 42.88 -0.13 8.10
CA GLU A 691 42.53 -0.47 9.48
C GLU A 691 43.26 0.46 10.46
N SER A 692 42.53 1.05 11.38
CA SER A 692 43.08 1.59 12.62
C SER A 692 41.98 1.51 13.68
N PRO A 693 42.19 0.84 14.82
CA PRO A 693 41.20 0.84 15.89
C PRO A 693 41.08 2.26 16.45
N ASP A 694 39.86 2.76 16.60
CA ASP A 694 39.60 3.79 17.58
C ASP A 694 39.79 3.12 18.96
N PRO A 695 40.73 3.59 19.81
CA PRO A 695 40.98 2.99 21.12
C PRO A 695 39.78 3.07 22.08
N LYS A 696 38.65 3.64 21.67
CA LYS A 696 37.39 3.70 22.42
C LYS A 696 36.23 2.88 21.84
N ALA A 697 36.39 2.18 20.72
CA ALA A 697 35.32 1.36 20.15
C ALA A 697 35.11 0.09 20.98
N THR A 698 34.00 0.02 21.72
CA THR A 698 33.56 -1.13 22.55
C THR A 698 32.97 -2.30 21.73
N LEU A 699 33.45 -2.53 20.51
CA LEU A 699 33.09 -3.70 19.72
C LEU A 699 34.34 -4.57 19.59
N ASP A 700 34.34 -5.71 20.27
CA ASP A 700 35.55 -6.51 20.51
C ASP A 700 36.20 -7.12 19.26
N GLN A 701 35.61 -7.07 18.05
CA GLN A 701 36.23 -7.62 16.83
C GLN A 701 35.85 -6.87 15.52
N PRO A 702 36.82 -6.54 14.64
CA PRO A 702 36.57 -5.96 13.30
C PRO A 702 35.72 -6.84 12.36
N GLN A 703 35.67 -8.14 12.64
CA GLN A 703 35.02 -9.17 11.84
C GLN A 703 33.48 -9.05 11.87
N ASP A 704 32.92 -8.43 12.92
CA ASP A 704 31.47 -8.24 13.09
C ASP A 704 30.92 -7.07 12.25
N VAL A 705 31.75 -6.08 11.90
CA VAL A 705 31.31 -4.88 11.17
C VAL A 705 31.04 -5.18 9.70
N ASP A 706 31.93 -5.93 9.05
CA ASP A 706 31.75 -6.33 7.65
C ASP A 706 30.52 -7.25 7.51
N ALA A 707 30.28 -8.15 8.47
CA ALA A 707 29.09 -8.99 8.51
C ALA A 707 27.78 -8.19 8.59
N LEU A 708 27.77 -7.07 9.35
CA LEU A 708 26.63 -6.17 9.45
C LEU A 708 26.38 -5.40 8.15
N GLU A 709 27.42 -4.91 7.48
CA GLU A 709 27.28 -4.24 6.17
C GLU A 709 26.77 -5.19 5.09
N TRP A 710 27.25 -6.44 5.08
CA TRP A 710 26.72 -7.48 4.19
C TRP A 710 25.26 -7.79 4.45
N ARG A 711 24.78 -7.66 5.70
CA ARG A 711 23.37 -7.83 6.04
C ARG A 711 22.48 -6.77 5.39
N VAL A 712 22.96 -5.53 5.26
CA VAL A 712 22.26 -4.45 4.56
C VAL A 712 22.04 -4.83 3.09
N LEU A 713 23.09 -5.33 2.43
CA LEU A 713 23.05 -5.75 1.03
C LEU A 713 22.15 -6.97 0.80
N ARG A 714 22.14 -7.94 1.73
CA ARG A 714 21.22 -9.09 1.69
C ARG A 714 19.76 -8.69 1.89
N ASN A 715 19.49 -7.77 2.82
CA ASN A 715 18.13 -7.26 3.02
C ASN A 715 17.64 -6.55 1.75
N PHE A 716 18.49 -5.73 1.14
CA PHE A 716 18.21 -5.10 -0.14
C PHE A 716 17.87 -6.14 -1.23
N GLN A 717 18.76 -7.12 -1.45
CA GLN A 717 18.59 -8.22 -2.40
C GLN A 717 17.23 -8.92 -2.23
N LYS A 718 16.84 -9.21 -0.99
CA LYS A 718 15.56 -9.83 -0.66
C LYS A 718 14.37 -8.93 -1.00
N THR A 719 14.40 -7.66 -0.59
CA THR A 719 13.30 -6.72 -0.86
C THR A 719 13.14 -6.38 -2.34
N ALA A 720 14.23 -6.41 -3.10
CA ALA A 720 14.23 -6.12 -4.53
C ALA A 720 13.76 -7.31 -5.39
N TRP A 721 13.74 -8.54 -4.84
CA TRP A 721 13.42 -9.77 -5.56
C TRP A 721 12.15 -9.66 -6.40
N ASP A 722 11.02 -9.28 -5.79
CA ASP A 722 9.73 -9.22 -6.47
C ASP A 722 9.71 -8.21 -7.62
N TYR A 723 10.55 -7.17 -7.58
CA TYR A 723 10.65 -6.18 -8.63
C TYR A 723 11.58 -6.61 -9.77
N MET A 724 12.47 -7.56 -9.50
CA MET A 724 13.40 -8.14 -10.48
C MET A 724 12.86 -9.43 -11.12
N THR A 725 11.58 -9.74 -10.90
CA THR A 725 10.87 -10.84 -11.55
C THR A 725 10.05 -10.33 -12.74
N CYS A 726 10.28 -10.92 -13.90
CA CYS A 726 9.53 -10.63 -15.11
C CYS A 726 8.08 -11.08 -14.92
N LYS A 727 7.12 -10.18 -14.97
CA LYS A 727 5.71 -10.54 -14.69
C LYS A 727 5.07 -11.44 -15.76
N LEU A 728 5.70 -11.58 -16.92
CA LEU A 728 5.25 -12.46 -18.00
C LEU A 728 5.74 -13.91 -17.87
N CYS A 729 6.94 -14.13 -17.33
CA CYS A 729 7.43 -15.50 -17.06
C CYS A 729 7.47 -15.85 -15.58
N SER A 730 7.28 -14.87 -14.72
CA SER A 730 7.38 -14.96 -13.27
C SER A 730 8.72 -15.52 -12.80
N GLU A 731 9.77 -15.35 -13.60
CA GLU A 731 11.15 -15.70 -13.30
C GLU A 731 11.97 -14.42 -13.15
N LEU A 732 13.17 -14.51 -12.56
CA LEU A 732 14.15 -13.43 -12.61
C LEU A 732 14.33 -12.93 -14.05
N ILE A 733 14.33 -11.61 -14.23
CA ILE A 733 14.40 -11.00 -15.55
C ILE A 733 15.71 -11.39 -16.24
N GLN A 734 15.59 -12.10 -17.36
CA GLN A 734 16.68 -12.47 -18.24
C GLN A 734 16.74 -11.51 -19.42
N ASP A 735 17.92 -10.94 -19.68
CA ASP A 735 18.10 -9.94 -20.74
C ASP A 735 17.02 -8.83 -20.66
N PRO A 736 17.02 -8.01 -19.60
CA PRO A 736 15.93 -7.07 -19.32
C PRO A 736 15.72 -6.09 -20.48
N ALA A 737 14.46 -5.83 -20.82
CA ALA A 737 14.06 -4.76 -21.73
C ALA A 737 12.95 -3.92 -21.09
N THR A 738 13.15 -2.61 -21.09
CA THR A 738 12.22 -1.64 -20.50
C THR A 738 11.26 -1.14 -21.58
N ALA A 739 9.97 -1.38 -21.39
CA ALA A 739 8.92 -0.90 -22.27
C ALA A 739 8.76 0.63 -22.13
N VAL A 740 8.23 1.33 -23.15
CA VAL A 740 8.11 2.81 -23.14
C VAL A 740 7.29 3.40 -21.98
N CYS A 741 6.46 2.56 -21.34
CA CYS A 741 5.72 2.92 -20.13
C CYS A 741 6.57 2.93 -18.85
N GLY A 742 7.77 2.35 -18.90
CA GLY A 742 8.73 2.22 -17.81
C GLY A 742 8.91 0.83 -17.23
N HIS A 743 7.99 -0.11 -17.52
CA HIS A 743 8.06 -1.48 -16.98
C HIS A 743 9.11 -2.35 -17.67
N ALA A 744 9.83 -3.16 -16.90
CA ALA A 744 10.87 -4.08 -17.37
C ALA A 744 10.39 -5.54 -17.42
N PHE A 745 10.77 -6.23 -18.51
CA PHE A 745 10.47 -7.65 -18.72
C PHE A 745 11.71 -8.35 -19.28
N CYS A 746 11.70 -9.69 -19.37
CA CYS A 746 12.66 -10.36 -20.24
C CYS A 746 12.44 -9.86 -21.68
N ARG A 747 13.50 -9.49 -22.40
CA ARG A 747 13.40 -9.00 -23.79
C ARG A 747 12.60 -9.94 -24.68
N SER A 748 12.84 -11.25 -24.56
CA SER A 748 12.07 -12.28 -25.29
C SER A 748 10.58 -12.28 -24.94
N CYS A 749 10.23 -12.08 -23.66
CA CYS A 749 8.83 -12.01 -23.21
C CYS A 749 8.14 -10.74 -23.72
N LEU A 750 8.84 -9.60 -23.69
CA LEU A 750 8.31 -8.35 -24.22
C LEU A 750 8.10 -8.44 -25.74
N CYS A 751 9.10 -8.92 -26.50
CA CYS A 751 8.98 -9.13 -27.94
C CYS A 751 7.79 -10.02 -28.29
N LEU A 752 7.59 -11.13 -27.55
CA LEU A 752 6.46 -12.02 -27.77
C LEU A 752 5.12 -11.35 -27.47
N ALA A 753 5.00 -10.62 -26.36
CA ALA A 753 3.77 -9.89 -26.01
C ALA A 753 3.43 -8.84 -27.09
N MET A 754 4.46 -8.18 -27.64
CA MET A 754 4.30 -7.15 -28.66
C MET A 754 3.90 -7.68 -30.04
N GLN A 755 4.11 -8.97 -30.32
CA GLN A 755 3.56 -9.61 -31.53
C GLN A 755 2.03 -9.75 -31.49
N THR A 756 1.44 -9.66 -30.30
CA THR A 756 0.00 -9.93 -30.07
C THR A 756 -0.77 -8.68 -29.65
N SER A 757 -0.13 -7.74 -28.96
CA SER A 757 -0.74 -6.48 -28.54
C SER A 757 0.28 -5.36 -28.58
N SER A 758 -0.13 -4.20 -29.07
CA SER A 758 0.67 -2.97 -29.04
C SER A 758 0.59 -2.25 -27.69
N ARG A 759 0.18 -2.93 -26.61
CA ARG A 759 0.03 -2.38 -25.26
C ARG A 759 0.91 -3.09 -24.24
N CYS A 760 1.31 -2.37 -23.19
CA CYS A 760 2.08 -2.91 -22.08
C CYS A 760 1.28 -4.01 -21.36
N PRO A 761 1.87 -5.18 -21.06
CA PRO A 761 1.18 -6.24 -20.33
C PRO A 761 0.83 -5.91 -18.88
N LEU A 762 1.49 -4.92 -18.27
CA LEU A 762 1.27 -4.53 -16.87
C LEU A 762 0.34 -3.34 -16.70
N CYS A 763 0.57 -2.25 -17.44
CA CYS A 763 -0.20 -1.02 -17.28
C CYS A 763 -1.14 -0.71 -18.44
N LEU A 764 -1.18 -1.56 -19.48
CA LEU A 764 -2.02 -1.40 -20.66
C LEU A 764 -1.74 -0.14 -21.50
N LEU A 765 -0.69 0.61 -21.17
CA LEU A 765 -0.28 1.78 -21.93
C LEU A 765 0.17 1.36 -23.34
N GLN A 766 -0.25 2.14 -24.34
CA GLN A 766 0.15 1.94 -25.73
C GLN A 766 1.69 2.03 -25.86
N LEU A 767 2.31 1.00 -26.45
CA LEU A 767 3.75 0.88 -26.65
C LEU A 767 4.22 1.39 -28.02
N SER A 768 3.32 1.46 -29.01
CA SER A 768 3.59 2.01 -30.35
C SER A 768 2.35 2.72 -30.90
N GLU A 769 2.53 3.89 -31.53
CA GLU A 769 1.46 4.68 -32.15
C GLU A 769 1.01 4.12 -33.53
N LYS A 770 1.76 3.19 -34.15
CA LYS A 770 1.41 2.61 -35.45
C LYS A 770 1.61 1.08 -35.46
N PRO A 771 0.61 0.29 -35.91
CA PRO A 771 0.67 -1.16 -35.93
C PRO A 771 1.53 -1.78 -37.06
N ASP A 772 1.91 -1.02 -38.10
CA ASP A 772 2.44 -1.60 -39.36
C ASP A 772 3.87 -1.19 -39.78
N PHE A 773 4.68 -0.58 -38.90
CA PHE A 773 6.10 -0.33 -39.20
C PHE A 773 7.01 -1.23 -38.35
N GLU A 774 7.99 -1.87 -39.00
CA GLU A 774 9.00 -2.76 -38.41
C GLU A 774 9.41 -2.31 -37.00
N TYR A 775 8.87 -2.99 -35.99
CA TYR A 775 9.25 -2.75 -34.61
C TYR A 775 10.71 -3.20 -34.43
N GLN A 776 11.61 -2.25 -34.20
CA GLN A 776 12.97 -2.57 -33.78
C GLN A 776 12.90 -3.20 -32.40
N GLU A 777 13.50 -4.39 -32.25
CA GLU A 777 13.54 -5.08 -30.96
C GLU A 777 14.08 -4.14 -29.86
N PRO A 778 13.43 -4.11 -28.68
CA PRO A 778 13.83 -3.21 -27.63
C PRO A 778 15.24 -3.59 -27.15
N PRO A 779 16.12 -2.60 -26.91
CA PRO A 779 17.48 -2.87 -26.50
C PRO A 779 17.50 -3.54 -25.12
N SER A 780 18.49 -4.40 -24.91
CA SER A 780 18.79 -4.94 -23.58
C SER A 780 19.28 -3.82 -22.65
N CYS A 781 18.68 -3.74 -21.47
CA CYS A 781 19.06 -2.85 -20.39
C CYS A 781 20.29 -3.40 -19.66
N ARG A 782 21.45 -2.77 -19.87
CA ARG A 782 22.71 -3.30 -19.35
C ARG A 782 22.83 -3.17 -17.84
N GLU A 783 22.32 -2.09 -17.25
CA GLU A 783 22.43 -1.85 -15.82
C GLU A 783 21.51 -2.77 -15.03
N LEU A 784 20.25 -2.98 -15.45
CA LEU A 784 19.39 -3.99 -14.84
C LEU A 784 19.95 -5.39 -15.03
N LYS A 785 20.58 -5.69 -16.18
CA LYS A 785 21.26 -6.96 -16.39
C LYS A 785 22.40 -7.14 -15.39
N SER A 786 23.28 -6.15 -15.28
CA SER A 786 24.41 -6.16 -14.34
C SER A 786 23.94 -6.23 -12.90
N PHE A 787 22.81 -5.59 -12.58
CA PHE A 787 22.17 -5.65 -11.28
C PHE A 787 21.68 -7.07 -10.97
N VAL A 788 20.91 -7.67 -11.88
CA VAL A 788 20.39 -9.02 -11.70
C VAL A 788 21.52 -10.03 -11.60
N GLU A 789 22.58 -9.84 -12.39
CA GLU A 789 23.77 -10.67 -12.34
C GLU A 789 24.51 -10.50 -10.99
N THR A 790 24.73 -9.26 -10.54
CA THR A 790 25.45 -8.98 -9.29
C THR A 790 24.74 -9.56 -8.06
N PHE A 791 23.41 -9.49 -8.03
CA PHE A 791 22.63 -9.89 -6.87
C PHE A 791 22.04 -11.31 -6.99
N TYR A 792 21.91 -11.90 -8.18
CA TYR A 792 21.16 -13.16 -8.34
C TYR A 792 21.81 -14.17 -9.32
N MET A 793 23.07 -13.99 -9.75
CA MET A 793 23.79 -14.94 -10.64
C MET A 793 23.70 -16.40 -10.15
N ASP A 794 23.89 -16.65 -8.85
CA ASP A 794 23.88 -18.00 -8.29
C ASP A 794 22.47 -18.63 -8.31
N GLU A 795 21.42 -17.84 -8.07
CA GLU A 795 20.03 -18.29 -8.22
C GLU A 795 19.63 -18.56 -9.66
N GLN A 796 20.18 -17.82 -10.63
CA GLN A 796 20.00 -18.14 -12.05
C GLN A 796 20.63 -19.48 -12.41
N LEU A 797 21.83 -19.76 -11.91
CA LEU A 797 22.51 -21.04 -12.11
C LEU A 797 21.83 -22.19 -11.36
N VAL A 798 21.28 -21.96 -10.15
CA VAL A 798 20.47 -22.95 -9.42
C VAL A 798 19.16 -23.22 -10.14
N ASN A 799 18.45 -22.21 -10.64
CA ASN A 799 17.24 -22.40 -11.44
C ASN A 799 17.52 -23.11 -12.78
N LEU A 800 18.64 -22.81 -13.45
CA LEU A 800 19.06 -23.55 -14.64
C LEU A 800 19.46 -25.00 -14.29
N ARG A 801 20.27 -25.22 -13.25
CA ARG A 801 20.73 -26.56 -12.82
C ARG A 801 19.57 -27.41 -12.31
N ALA A 802 18.63 -26.84 -11.55
CA ALA A 802 17.41 -27.49 -11.09
C ALA A 802 16.51 -27.93 -12.25
N ARG A 803 16.44 -27.13 -13.33
CA ARG A 803 15.70 -27.49 -14.57
C ARG A 803 16.33 -28.64 -15.35
N PHE A 804 17.65 -28.81 -15.28
CA PHE A 804 18.34 -29.92 -15.95
C PHE A 804 18.46 -31.19 -15.10
N ALA A 805 18.21 -31.13 -13.78
CA ALA A 805 18.61 -32.19 -12.86
C ALA A 805 17.53 -33.17 -12.37
N SER A 806 16.21 -32.93 -12.46
CA SER A 806 15.27 -33.96 -11.92
C SER A 806 13.81 -33.83 -12.34
N LEU A 807 13.31 -34.89 -13.00
CA LEU A 807 11.90 -35.24 -13.22
C LEU A 807 11.17 -35.74 -11.93
N ASP A 808 11.53 -35.26 -10.74
CA ASP A 808 11.14 -35.91 -9.46
C ASP A 808 10.89 -34.96 -8.26
N ARG A 809 10.25 -33.79 -8.44
CA ARG A 809 9.75 -32.99 -7.28
C ARG A 809 8.28 -32.54 -7.40
N GLU A 810 7.72 -32.26 -6.23
CA GLU A 810 6.28 -32.30 -5.90
C GLU A 810 5.40 -31.14 -6.42
N TRP A 811 5.94 -30.01 -6.89
CA TRP A 811 5.13 -28.86 -7.29
C TRP A 811 5.79 -28.08 -8.46
N GLU A 812 5.06 -27.89 -9.56
CA GLU A 812 5.52 -27.21 -10.78
C GLU A 812 4.61 -26.05 -11.17
N LYS A 813 5.19 -24.93 -11.64
CA LYS A 813 4.42 -23.89 -12.32
C LYS A 813 4.33 -24.23 -13.82
N LEU A 814 3.16 -24.68 -14.25
CA LEU A 814 2.93 -25.22 -15.58
C LEU A 814 2.13 -24.25 -16.46
N LEU A 815 2.57 -24.04 -17.70
CA LEU A 815 1.81 -23.33 -18.73
C LEU A 815 0.63 -24.21 -19.17
N LEU A 816 -0.59 -23.69 -19.09
CA LEU A 816 -1.80 -24.45 -19.44
C LEU A 816 -2.27 -24.12 -20.86
N LEU A 817 -2.60 -25.17 -21.61
CA LEU A 817 -3.36 -25.13 -22.86
C LEU A 817 -4.80 -25.58 -22.57
N PRO A 818 -5.77 -24.65 -22.57
CA PRO A 818 -7.18 -24.99 -22.43
C PRO A 818 -7.68 -25.80 -23.62
N CYS A 819 -8.45 -26.85 -23.36
CA CYS A 819 -9.13 -27.66 -24.37
C CYS A 819 -10.62 -27.76 -24.01
N ARG A 820 -11.52 -27.53 -24.97
CA ARG A 820 -12.98 -27.65 -24.73
C ARG A 820 -13.51 -29.05 -24.98
N ASP A 821 -12.78 -29.86 -25.75
CA ASP A 821 -13.20 -31.20 -26.14
C ASP A 821 -12.70 -32.23 -25.11
N THR A 822 -11.69 -33.01 -25.46
CA THR A 822 -11.13 -34.10 -24.65
C THR A 822 -9.65 -33.88 -24.34
N ILE A 823 -9.24 -34.25 -23.13
CA ILE A 823 -7.83 -34.23 -22.70
C ILE A 823 -7.15 -35.51 -23.25
N PRO A 824 -5.93 -35.41 -23.81
CA PRO A 824 -5.24 -36.59 -24.31
C PRO A 824 -4.79 -37.51 -23.17
N MET A 825 -4.79 -38.83 -23.43
CA MET A 825 -4.48 -39.84 -22.42
C MET A 825 -2.98 -39.85 -22.07
N PRO A 826 -2.57 -39.91 -20.80
CA PRO A 826 -1.15 -40.00 -20.42
C PRO A 826 -0.48 -41.26 -20.99
N HIS A 827 0.83 -41.16 -21.23
CA HIS A 827 1.66 -42.19 -21.86
C HIS A 827 1.25 -42.60 -23.28
N THR A 828 0.59 -41.69 -24.01
CA THR A 828 0.24 -41.89 -25.44
C THR A 828 0.75 -40.76 -26.31
N ALA A 829 0.92 -41.03 -27.60
CA ALA A 829 1.09 -39.98 -28.59
C ALA A 829 -0.29 -39.51 -29.06
N ALA A 830 -0.51 -38.19 -29.05
CA ALA A 830 -1.79 -37.59 -29.44
C ALA A 830 -1.58 -36.52 -30.52
N ARG A 831 -2.61 -36.33 -31.36
CA ARG A 831 -2.72 -35.18 -32.25
C ARG A 831 -3.75 -34.22 -31.68
N LEU A 832 -3.32 -33.01 -31.39
CA LEU A 832 -4.18 -31.93 -30.93
C LEU A 832 -4.57 -31.06 -32.12
N HIS A 833 -5.87 -30.90 -32.32
CA HIS A 833 -6.47 -30.00 -33.30
C HIS A 833 -7.06 -28.81 -32.57
N ILE A 834 -6.31 -27.72 -32.51
CA ILE A 834 -6.71 -26.51 -31.77
C ILE A 834 -7.43 -25.60 -32.76
N LYS A 835 -8.76 -25.52 -32.65
CA LYS A 835 -9.63 -24.78 -33.58
C LYS A 835 -9.97 -23.37 -33.09
N GLY A 836 -9.95 -22.40 -34.00
CA GLY A 836 -10.76 -21.16 -33.90
C GLY A 836 -10.42 -20.18 -32.79
N ALA A 837 -9.15 -19.86 -32.55
CA ALA A 837 -8.78 -18.63 -31.81
C ALA A 837 -7.29 -18.26 -32.02
N ALA A 838 -7.03 -17.44 -33.05
CA ALA A 838 -5.71 -16.85 -33.27
C ALA A 838 -5.27 -15.94 -32.11
N ASP A 839 -6.19 -15.42 -31.30
CA ASP A 839 -5.86 -14.46 -30.24
C ASP A 839 -5.66 -15.11 -28.85
N PHE A 840 -6.18 -16.32 -28.63
CA PHE A 840 -6.19 -16.96 -27.30
C PHE A 840 -5.19 -18.12 -27.15
N TYR A 841 -5.06 -18.98 -28.17
CA TYR A 841 -4.17 -20.16 -28.10
C TYR A 841 -2.80 -19.93 -28.76
N LEU A 842 -2.71 -18.99 -29.71
CA LEU A 842 -1.47 -18.65 -30.39
C LEU A 842 -0.36 -18.21 -29.43
N PRO A 843 -0.62 -17.37 -28.40
CA PRO A 843 0.43 -16.94 -27.48
C PRO A 843 0.97 -18.11 -26.66
N THR A 844 0.08 -18.98 -26.16
CA THR A 844 0.41 -20.20 -25.42
C THR A 844 1.24 -21.16 -26.27
N MET A 845 0.84 -21.43 -27.52
CA MET A 845 1.57 -22.32 -28.43
C MET A 845 2.92 -21.76 -28.87
N LYS A 846 2.99 -20.48 -29.28
CA LYS A 846 4.26 -19.82 -29.62
C LYS A 846 5.23 -19.84 -28.44
N ARG A 847 4.73 -19.58 -27.23
CA ARG A 847 5.52 -19.61 -26.01
C ARG A 847 6.07 -21.00 -25.71
N ALA A 848 5.21 -22.03 -25.70
CA ALA A 848 5.65 -23.40 -25.47
C ALA A 848 6.73 -23.82 -26.48
N ILE A 849 6.56 -23.45 -27.76
CA ILE A 849 7.54 -23.75 -28.83
C ILE A 849 8.87 -23.01 -28.62
N ALA A 850 8.82 -21.77 -28.15
CA ALA A 850 10.01 -20.95 -27.88
C ALA A 850 10.74 -21.33 -26.58
N GLN A 851 10.10 -22.12 -25.72
CA GLN A 851 10.65 -22.64 -24.47
C GLN A 851 11.13 -24.09 -24.65
N ASP A 852 10.75 -24.99 -23.74
CA ASP A 852 11.14 -26.40 -23.70
C ASP A 852 10.15 -27.33 -24.40
N ARG A 853 9.13 -26.77 -25.07
CA ARG A 853 8.03 -27.51 -25.73
C ARG A 853 7.16 -28.31 -24.77
N VAL A 854 7.18 -28.01 -23.48
CA VAL A 854 6.34 -28.66 -22.47
C VAL A 854 5.17 -27.76 -22.10
N LEU A 855 3.97 -28.34 -21.97
CA LEU A 855 2.79 -27.65 -21.45
C LEU A 855 1.80 -28.63 -20.81
N GLY A 856 0.86 -28.12 -20.01
CA GLY A 856 -0.25 -28.89 -19.47
C GLY A 856 -1.52 -28.73 -20.28
N VAL A 857 -2.11 -29.81 -20.78
CA VAL A 857 -3.43 -29.77 -21.45
C VAL A 857 -4.52 -30.01 -20.40
N VAL A 858 -5.47 -29.09 -20.30
CA VAL A 858 -6.56 -29.16 -19.32
C VAL A 858 -7.92 -28.87 -19.96
N GLN A 859 -8.97 -29.53 -19.47
CA GLN A 859 -10.33 -29.28 -19.93
C GLN A 859 -10.92 -28.02 -19.27
N VAL A 860 -11.60 -27.19 -20.05
CA VAL A 860 -12.45 -26.11 -19.53
C VAL A 860 -13.83 -26.67 -19.21
N LEU A 861 -14.29 -26.48 -17.97
CA LEU A 861 -15.60 -26.93 -17.49
C LEU A 861 -16.69 -25.90 -17.76
N ASP A 862 -16.42 -24.62 -17.43
CA ASP A 862 -17.37 -23.52 -17.59
C ASP A 862 -16.62 -22.17 -17.63
N GLN A 863 -17.35 -21.05 -17.65
CA GLN A 863 -16.85 -19.71 -17.37
C GLN A 863 -17.52 -19.16 -16.11
N ASP A 864 -16.77 -18.50 -15.23
CA ASP A 864 -17.35 -17.83 -14.07
C ASP A 864 -18.12 -16.55 -14.46
N GLY A 865 -18.79 -15.92 -13.50
CA GLY A 865 -19.58 -14.70 -13.74
C GLY A 865 -18.79 -13.48 -14.25
N SER A 866 -17.46 -13.57 -14.31
CA SER A 866 -16.56 -12.57 -14.89
C SER A 866 -16.05 -12.94 -16.30
N GLY A 867 -16.39 -14.14 -16.79
CA GLY A 867 -15.95 -14.68 -18.08
C GLY A 867 -14.67 -15.52 -18.02
N GLU A 868 -14.12 -15.78 -16.83
CA GLU A 868 -12.88 -16.56 -16.66
C GLU A 868 -13.12 -18.06 -16.79
N PRO A 869 -12.25 -18.82 -17.48
CA PRO A 869 -12.40 -20.25 -17.63
C PRO A 869 -12.21 -20.97 -16.29
N ILE A 870 -13.18 -21.80 -15.93
CA ILE A 870 -13.09 -22.73 -14.81
C ILE A 870 -12.47 -24.02 -15.34
N PHE A 871 -11.26 -24.35 -14.90
CA PHE A 871 -10.55 -25.54 -15.32
C PHE A 871 -10.93 -26.78 -14.50
N ARG A 872 -10.92 -27.94 -15.15
CA ARG A 872 -10.95 -29.22 -14.45
C ARG A 872 -9.71 -29.35 -13.57
N GLN A 873 -9.87 -29.90 -12.37
CA GLN A 873 -8.79 -29.98 -11.36
C GLN A 873 -7.58 -30.82 -11.81
N PHE A 874 -7.72 -31.67 -12.83
CA PHE A 874 -6.64 -32.52 -13.34
C PHE A 874 -6.43 -32.31 -14.84
N GLY A 875 -5.17 -32.41 -15.27
CA GLY A 875 -4.76 -32.29 -16.68
C GLY A 875 -3.62 -33.23 -17.05
N THR A 876 -3.26 -33.26 -18.34
CA THR A 876 -2.18 -34.12 -18.87
C THR A 876 -0.98 -33.28 -19.26
N LEU A 877 0.20 -33.59 -18.72
CA LEU A 877 1.47 -32.99 -19.12
C LEU A 877 1.85 -33.52 -20.50
N VAL A 878 2.18 -32.63 -21.43
CA VAL A 878 2.57 -33.02 -22.79
C VAL A 878 3.84 -32.34 -23.25
N HIS A 879 4.61 -33.03 -24.09
CA HIS A 879 5.74 -32.48 -24.82
C HIS A 879 5.43 -32.40 -26.33
N ILE A 880 5.61 -31.24 -26.93
CA ILE A 880 5.29 -30.99 -28.34
C ILE A 880 6.43 -31.51 -29.24
N ARG A 881 6.17 -32.60 -29.97
CA ARG A 881 7.11 -33.10 -31.00
C ARG A 881 7.17 -32.15 -32.19
N SER A 882 6.01 -31.77 -32.69
CA SER A 882 5.88 -30.87 -33.84
C SER A 882 4.56 -30.14 -33.78
N ALA A 883 4.56 -28.85 -34.14
CA ALA A 883 3.34 -28.07 -34.31
C ALA A 883 3.39 -27.36 -35.65
N ARG A 884 2.28 -27.40 -36.40
CA ARG A 884 2.12 -26.67 -37.66
C ARG A 884 0.89 -25.78 -37.58
N TRP A 885 1.08 -24.54 -37.99
CA TRP A 885 0.00 -23.59 -38.13
C TRP A 885 -0.63 -23.73 -39.52
N ARG A 886 -1.96 -23.85 -39.59
CA ARG A 886 -2.73 -23.92 -40.83
C ARG A 886 -3.87 -22.90 -40.78
N GLY A 887 -3.59 -21.68 -41.24
CA GLY A 887 -4.58 -20.60 -41.28
C GLY A 887 -4.97 -20.10 -39.90
N GLU A 888 -6.13 -20.52 -39.37
CA GLU A 888 -6.62 -20.13 -38.04
C GLU A 888 -6.46 -21.23 -36.97
N ASN A 889 -5.90 -22.38 -37.34
CA ASN A 889 -5.85 -23.57 -36.48
C ASN A 889 -4.42 -24.08 -36.29
N TYR A 890 -4.14 -24.67 -35.12
CA TYR A 890 -2.91 -25.42 -34.87
C TYR A 890 -3.14 -26.92 -34.97
N GLU A 891 -2.21 -27.60 -35.61
CA GLU A 891 -2.08 -29.05 -35.59
C GLU A 891 -0.78 -29.41 -34.87
N ALA A 892 -0.89 -29.95 -33.66
CA ALA A 892 0.26 -30.36 -32.84
C ALA A 892 0.29 -31.87 -32.62
N VAL A 893 1.46 -32.48 -32.81
CA VAL A 893 1.76 -33.85 -32.41
C VAL A 893 2.49 -33.79 -31.07
N VAL A 894 1.93 -34.41 -30.05
CA VAL A 894 2.43 -34.35 -28.67
C VAL A 894 2.65 -35.74 -28.08
N ASP A 895 3.64 -35.85 -27.20
CA ASP A 895 3.81 -36.96 -26.27
C ASP A 895 3.15 -36.63 -24.95
N CYS A 896 2.20 -37.44 -24.53
CA CYS A 896 1.55 -37.28 -23.23
C CYS A 896 2.38 -37.99 -22.17
N ILE A 897 2.94 -37.24 -21.23
CA ILE A 897 3.95 -37.71 -20.30
C ILE A 897 3.31 -38.26 -19.02
N SER A 898 2.53 -37.44 -18.33
CA SER A 898 2.00 -37.75 -17.00
C SER A 898 0.73 -36.94 -16.72
N VAL A 899 0.14 -37.13 -15.53
CA VAL A 899 -1.03 -36.38 -15.06
C VAL A 899 -0.59 -35.42 -13.98
N PHE A 900 -1.21 -34.25 -13.92
CA PHE A 900 -1.00 -33.28 -12.85
C PHE A 900 -2.33 -32.84 -12.24
N LYS A 901 -2.27 -32.38 -10.98
CA LYS A 901 -3.38 -31.74 -10.28
C LYS A 901 -3.14 -30.24 -10.18
N ILE A 902 -4.13 -29.42 -10.52
CA ILE A 902 -4.12 -27.95 -10.38
C ILE A 902 -4.55 -27.57 -8.96
N TYR A 903 -3.80 -26.65 -8.34
CA TYR A 903 -4.12 -26.10 -7.01
C TYR A 903 -4.52 -24.64 -7.07
N SER A 904 -3.80 -23.86 -7.88
CA SER A 904 -4.14 -22.48 -8.19
C SER A 904 -3.71 -22.17 -9.62
N TYR A 905 -4.35 -21.19 -10.23
CA TYR A 905 -3.96 -20.69 -11.53
C TYR A 905 -4.15 -19.18 -11.63
N THR A 906 -3.47 -18.59 -12.59
CA THR A 906 -3.56 -17.16 -12.89
C THR A 906 -3.58 -16.98 -14.40
N THR A 907 -4.62 -16.30 -14.88
CA THR A 907 -4.80 -15.94 -16.28
C THR A 907 -4.28 -14.52 -16.51
N VAL A 908 -3.43 -14.32 -17.51
CA VAL A 908 -3.07 -12.98 -17.98
C VAL A 908 -4.13 -12.56 -19.00
N HIS A 909 -5.19 -11.91 -18.51
CA HIS A 909 -6.45 -11.64 -19.25
C HIS A 909 -6.27 -11.06 -20.67
N ASN A 910 -5.28 -10.19 -20.89
CA ASN A 910 -5.08 -9.54 -22.20
C ASN A 910 -4.40 -10.42 -23.27
N PHE A 911 -3.95 -11.63 -22.91
CA PHE A 911 -3.20 -12.53 -23.80
C PHE A 911 -3.67 -13.99 -23.77
N GLY A 912 -4.68 -14.33 -22.96
CA GLY A 912 -5.20 -15.71 -22.86
C GLY A 912 -4.21 -16.74 -22.30
N ILE A 913 -3.09 -16.30 -21.71
CA ILE A 913 -2.06 -17.18 -21.16
C ILE A 913 -2.41 -17.53 -19.72
N THR A 914 -2.50 -18.82 -19.42
CA THR A 914 -2.78 -19.32 -18.07
C THR A 914 -1.58 -20.09 -17.52
N PHE A 915 -1.15 -19.76 -16.31
CA PHE A 915 -0.20 -20.56 -15.55
C PHE A 915 -0.89 -21.19 -14.35
N ALA A 916 -0.54 -22.42 -14.02
CA ALA A 916 -1.04 -23.10 -12.83
C ALA A 916 0.10 -23.60 -11.94
N VAL A 917 -0.11 -23.54 -10.63
CA VAL A 917 0.67 -24.32 -9.67
C VAL A 917 0.07 -25.72 -9.65
N THR A 918 0.89 -26.70 -10.05
CA THR A 918 0.46 -28.08 -10.24
C THR A 918 1.30 -29.05 -9.42
N LYS A 919 0.74 -30.21 -9.09
CA LYS A 919 1.49 -31.35 -8.53
C LYS A 919 1.47 -32.51 -9.54
N PRO A 920 2.61 -33.05 -9.97
CA PRO A 920 2.65 -34.29 -10.73
C PRO A 920 2.02 -35.42 -9.91
N ILE A 921 1.20 -36.24 -10.54
CA ILE A 921 0.69 -37.47 -9.93
C ILE A 921 1.65 -38.58 -10.34
N GLN A 922 2.57 -38.93 -9.44
CA GLN A 922 3.46 -40.07 -9.62
C GLN A 922 2.62 -41.35 -9.73
N ASN A 923 2.61 -41.96 -10.90
CA ASN A 923 2.17 -43.34 -11.07
C ASN A 923 3.40 -44.21 -11.23
N THR A 924 3.57 -45.15 -10.31
CA THR A 924 4.63 -46.16 -10.28
C THR A 924 4.55 -47.04 -11.52
N ILE A 925 5.19 -46.64 -12.61
CA ILE A 925 5.64 -47.55 -13.66
C ILE A 925 7.16 -47.54 -13.58
N GLN A 926 7.73 -48.46 -12.80
CA GLN A 926 9.14 -48.80 -12.99
C GLN A 926 9.29 -49.15 -14.48
N ARG A 927 10.15 -48.42 -15.20
CA ARG A 927 10.62 -48.86 -16.52
C ARG A 927 11.34 -50.19 -16.29
N SER A 928 10.64 -51.32 -16.45
CA SER A 928 11.33 -52.58 -16.68
C SER A 928 12.12 -52.44 -17.98
N THR A 929 13.35 -52.93 -17.94
CA THR A 929 14.21 -53.06 -19.11
C THR A 929 13.52 -53.86 -20.22
N PRO A 930 13.95 -53.73 -21.49
CA PRO A 930 13.22 -54.22 -22.67
C PRO A 930 13.08 -55.75 -22.82
N GLU A 931 13.24 -56.56 -21.78
CA GLU A 931 13.35 -58.03 -21.87
C GLU A 931 12.27 -58.84 -21.13
N GLU A 932 11.28 -58.23 -20.47
CA GLU A 932 10.16 -59.00 -19.89
C GLU A 932 8.79 -58.50 -20.37
N ASP A 933 8.50 -58.84 -21.62
CA ASP A 933 7.20 -58.62 -22.26
C ASP A 933 6.25 -59.76 -21.88
N ASN A 934 5.70 -59.71 -20.66
CA ASN A 934 4.72 -60.68 -20.19
C ASN A 934 3.32 -60.05 -20.07
N LEU A 935 2.28 -60.85 -20.38
CA LEU A 935 0.87 -60.43 -20.50
C LEU A 935 0.35 -59.70 -19.25
N SER A 936 0.89 -60.05 -18.08
CA SER A 936 0.58 -59.46 -16.77
C SER A 936 0.96 -57.98 -16.67
N THR A 937 2.13 -57.58 -17.21
CA THR A 937 2.63 -56.20 -17.18
C THR A 937 1.84 -55.32 -18.13
N GLN A 938 1.42 -55.87 -19.28
CA GLN A 938 0.53 -55.18 -20.23
C GLN A 938 -0.90 -54.99 -19.66
N LEU A 939 -1.41 -55.97 -18.91
CA LEU A 939 -2.70 -55.87 -18.20
C LEU A 939 -2.64 -54.86 -17.05
N LEU A 940 -1.58 -54.86 -16.24
CA LEU A 940 -1.39 -53.90 -15.13
C LEU A 940 -1.25 -52.45 -15.64
N ALA A 941 -0.52 -52.26 -16.75
CA ALA A 941 -0.42 -50.96 -17.43
C ALA A 941 -1.77 -50.51 -18.02
N ARG A 942 -2.59 -51.44 -18.52
CA ARG A 942 -3.93 -51.17 -19.04
C ARG A 942 -4.93 -50.80 -17.93
N GLU A 943 -4.95 -51.54 -16.82
CA GLU A 943 -5.80 -51.24 -15.66
C GLU A 943 -5.41 -49.90 -14.99
N THR A 944 -4.11 -49.62 -14.89
CA THR A 944 -3.61 -48.34 -14.37
C THR A 944 -4.00 -47.19 -15.29
N ARG A 945 -3.90 -47.35 -16.62
CA ARG A 945 -4.38 -46.37 -17.61
C ARG A 945 -5.88 -46.15 -17.51
N GLU A 946 -6.69 -47.19 -17.32
CA GLU A 946 -8.15 -47.06 -17.15
C GLU A 946 -8.54 -46.37 -15.83
N ARG A 947 -7.83 -46.63 -14.72
CA ARG A 947 -8.04 -45.92 -13.45
C ARG A 947 -7.71 -44.44 -13.55
N VAL A 948 -6.58 -44.12 -14.18
CA VAL A 948 -6.14 -42.74 -14.41
C VAL A 948 -7.08 -42.02 -15.36
N TRP A 949 -7.55 -42.69 -16.41
CA TRP A 949 -8.57 -42.14 -17.30
C TRP A 949 -9.88 -41.86 -16.57
N LYS A 950 -10.35 -42.76 -15.70
CA LYS A 950 -11.53 -42.51 -14.84
C LYS A 950 -11.33 -41.30 -13.91
N MET A 951 -10.14 -41.12 -13.36
CA MET A 951 -9.81 -39.98 -12.49
C MET A 951 -9.84 -38.64 -13.26
N ILE A 952 -9.41 -38.62 -14.52
CA ILE A 952 -9.46 -37.42 -15.38
C ILE A 952 -10.87 -37.20 -15.98
N SER A 953 -11.66 -38.25 -16.22
CA SER A 953 -12.96 -38.19 -16.92
C SER A 953 -14.21 -38.17 -16.04
N SER A 954 -14.11 -38.47 -14.74
CA SER A 954 -15.26 -38.44 -13.82
C SER A 954 -15.78 -37.00 -13.63
N PRO A 955 -17.08 -36.71 -13.79
CA PRO A 955 -17.65 -35.45 -13.33
C PRO A 955 -17.56 -35.42 -11.78
N VAL A 956 -17.12 -34.28 -11.22
CA VAL A 956 -17.28 -33.96 -9.80
C VAL A 956 -18.55 -33.16 -9.66
#